data_AF-A0A941N6G8-F1
#
_entry.id   AF-A0A941N6G8-F1
#
_cell.length_a   1.000
_cell.length_b   1.000
_cell.length_c   1.000
_cell.angle_alpha   90.00
_cell.angle_beta   90.00
_cell.angle_gamma   90.00
#
_symmetry.space_group_name_H-M   'P 1'
#
loop_
_entity.id
_entity.type
_entity.pdbx_description
1 polymer ?
#
loop_
_entity_poly.entity_id
_entity_poly.type
_entity_poly.pdbx_seq_one_letter_code
_entity_poly.pdbx_strand_id
1 'polypeptide(L)'
;NAGEWTTVPSLQEDSEGELELGSIPAPDPTQTEDSPEFEGSEPGEFNSGEEPFGEPEEPDDSNALFGAAYENVVFRDSAQDGQAGDTVDDGKFALDTDLDLISQPLESRLRFLVTLSQAWGSVADWLTGGNGTGQITARTAETYVPSPDQLEALRHWEKRNDSWLSDLGVLMDELANWEPLEPEGDPDSLVEFDRQSHVKFGLLNSVISAGVALSDTSRVMKSLPTVAPASGRRPDVDELSLLVMRHIARRDATAVKNALPTLLKHLTRRPLLYVPIDRGGRPRDIMASRNLQSLIRMLLNRLPQLGLFREAFQVLRTAYVMERTSPPNGMSITEFDRLLEAALHSTLTTIVSGTDAHGQPLSDDTILTVTARLLEAYMQLWLKHSATMRLSSIEVLKDQAMWRKVKSFVKKYGSDLFHPRMLSMGNLRGIVQRGAESYLDYLSENEDPLHPVKLLEDLDRTISRGEAAYILETILRCIIEKFDRFLEYNTTTTHSDYGEQLHSLLDFLRHEADYERQAWNIAPMELAHEIISRQGRISAADRWRDDLEAKTAPLAKQHLAKLKRLEKKYGMRLPGVSDRLSERFVKPLALDRILARVKPALRDSRAGNPSPDFDQLQIETEEYLSTTMGSALELLPWLQTLEEEVQDAEAATMQSAETLLLTGQAPKSMVIDIADLERQLNDLDKPLQDD
;
A
#
# COMPACT_ATOMS: atom_id res chain seq x y z
N ASN A 1 -17.95 -33.13 13.63
CA ASN A 1 -18.03 -33.37 15.08
C ASN A 1 -17.02 -32.52 15.79
N ALA A 2 -17.50 -31.68 16.71
CA ALA A 2 -16.72 -30.68 17.44
C ALA A 2 -15.78 -31.34 18.45
N GLY A 3 -14.48 -31.07 18.30
CA GLY A 3 -13.42 -31.32 19.28
C GLY A 3 -12.62 -30.03 19.47
N GLU A 4 -12.06 -29.83 20.66
CA GLU A 4 -11.63 -28.56 21.27
C GLU A 4 -10.63 -27.72 20.44
N TRP A 5 -10.98 -26.45 20.19
CA TRP A 5 -10.24 -25.48 19.34
C TRP A 5 -9.33 -24.52 20.15
N THR A 6 -9.07 -24.79 21.43
CA THR A 6 -8.48 -23.80 22.36
C THR A 6 -7.00 -23.98 22.67
N THR A 7 -6.31 -24.94 22.07
CA THR A 7 -4.87 -25.18 22.32
C THR A 7 -4.03 -24.88 21.09
N VAL A 8 -3.06 -23.97 21.25
CA VAL A 8 -1.97 -23.74 20.29
C VAL A 8 -1.09 -24.99 20.28
N PRO A 9 -0.72 -25.56 19.12
CA PRO A 9 0.19 -26.70 19.05
C PRO A 9 1.55 -26.29 19.65
N SER A 10 2.00 -27.01 20.68
CA SER A 10 3.36 -26.93 21.21
C SER A 10 4.26 -27.83 20.36
N LEU A 11 5.37 -27.29 19.85
CA LEU A 11 6.40 -28.04 19.09
C LEU A 11 7.35 -28.87 19.98
N GLN A 12 6.99 -29.09 21.24
CA GLN A 12 7.77 -29.91 22.16
C GLN A 12 6.88 -31.00 22.75
N GLU A 13 6.92 -32.19 22.15
CA GLU A 13 6.97 -33.50 22.82
C GLU A 13 6.97 -34.64 21.80
N ASP A 14 8.02 -35.46 21.85
CA ASP A 14 8.17 -36.72 21.12
C ASP A 14 7.14 -37.75 21.62
N SER A 15 6.24 -38.20 20.76
CA SER A 15 5.59 -39.51 20.95
C SER A 15 5.22 -40.13 19.60
N GLU A 16 5.85 -41.27 19.31
CA GLU A 16 5.52 -42.17 18.21
C GLU A 16 4.02 -42.55 18.23
N GLY A 17 3.28 -42.19 17.18
CA GLY A 17 1.88 -42.59 17.01
C GLY A 17 1.40 -42.32 15.59
N GLU A 18 1.23 -43.38 14.80
CA GLU A 18 0.73 -43.35 13.42
C GLU A 18 -0.63 -42.65 13.30
N LEU A 19 -0.74 -41.73 12.33
CA LEU A 19 -1.98 -41.06 11.95
C LEU A 19 -2.75 -41.90 10.92
N GLU A 20 -3.83 -42.58 11.35
CA GLU A 20 -4.78 -43.23 10.44
C GLU A 20 -5.77 -42.21 9.83
N LEU A 21 -5.76 -42.10 8.50
CA LEU A 21 -6.72 -41.30 7.72
C LEU A 21 -8.05 -42.06 7.57
N GLY A 22 -9.13 -41.51 8.13
CA GLY A 22 -10.49 -42.07 8.07
C GLY A 22 -11.12 -41.98 6.67
N SER A 23 -11.65 -43.12 6.21
CA SER A 23 -12.34 -43.35 4.93
C SER A 23 -13.73 -42.70 4.81
N ILE A 24 -14.07 -42.27 3.58
CA ILE A 24 -15.33 -41.63 3.16
C ILE A 24 -16.49 -42.64 3.14
N PRO A 25 -17.73 -42.30 3.57
CA PRO A 25 -18.89 -43.19 3.47
C PRO A 25 -19.59 -43.11 2.10
N ALA A 26 -20.04 -44.26 1.60
CA ALA A 26 -20.83 -44.42 0.37
C ALA A 26 -22.29 -43.92 0.51
N PRO A 27 -22.97 -43.55 -0.59
CA PRO A 27 -24.35 -43.05 -0.56
C PRO A 27 -25.41 -44.18 -0.53
N ASP A 28 -26.49 -43.93 0.20
CA ASP A 28 -27.63 -44.84 0.40
C ASP A 28 -28.67 -44.71 -0.74
N PRO A 29 -29.26 -45.80 -1.27
CA PRO A 29 -30.08 -45.78 -2.47
C PRO A 29 -31.57 -45.83 -2.10
N THR A 30 -32.25 -44.69 -2.07
CA THR A 30 -33.72 -44.64 -2.25
C THR A 30 -34.19 -43.25 -2.64
N GLN A 31 -34.55 -43.06 -3.92
CA GLN A 31 -35.78 -42.40 -4.39
C GLN A 31 -35.74 -42.21 -5.93
N THR A 32 -36.51 -43.07 -6.61
CA THR A 32 -37.17 -42.93 -7.92
C THR A 32 -38.07 -41.67 -7.93
N GLU A 33 -38.54 -41.04 -9.01
CA GLU A 33 -38.54 -41.16 -10.48
C GLU A 33 -39.16 -39.82 -10.98
N ASP A 34 -38.85 -39.31 -12.20
CA ASP A 34 -39.87 -39.08 -13.26
C ASP A 34 -39.39 -38.22 -14.47
N SER A 35 -39.82 -38.68 -15.67
CA SER A 35 -40.06 -37.95 -16.94
C SER A 35 -38.93 -37.88 -18.01
N PRO A 36 -39.24 -37.82 -19.33
CA PRO A 36 -39.36 -39.01 -20.19
C PRO A 36 -38.58 -38.92 -21.54
N GLU A 37 -38.43 -40.04 -22.23
CA GLU A 37 -37.85 -40.16 -23.58
C GLU A 37 -38.84 -39.78 -24.71
N PHE A 38 -38.31 -39.27 -25.82
CA PHE A 38 -38.97 -39.32 -27.14
C PHE A 38 -37.94 -39.49 -28.28
N GLU A 39 -38.30 -40.34 -29.24
CA GLU A 39 -37.49 -40.91 -30.33
C GLU A 39 -37.23 -39.97 -31.54
N GLY A 40 -36.04 -40.13 -32.15
CA GLY A 40 -35.83 -40.43 -33.59
C GLY A 40 -36.00 -39.35 -34.68
N SER A 41 -34.91 -39.01 -35.40
CA SER A 41 -34.77 -39.04 -36.88
C SER A 41 -33.41 -38.50 -37.41
N GLU A 42 -32.78 -39.26 -38.32
CA GLU A 42 -31.56 -38.96 -39.14
C GLU A 42 -31.80 -37.90 -40.25
N PRO A 43 -30.89 -37.60 -41.25
CA PRO A 43 -29.42 -37.80 -41.44
C PRO A 43 -28.66 -36.54 -42.00
N GLY A 44 -27.34 -36.60 -42.21
CA GLY A 44 -26.68 -35.86 -43.32
C GLY A 44 -25.25 -35.32 -43.10
N GLU A 45 -24.31 -35.84 -43.88
CA GLU A 45 -22.87 -35.49 -44.00
C GLU A 45 -22.57 -34.02 -44.35
N PHE A 46 -21.44 -33.46 -43.87
CA PHE A 46 -20.31 -33.06 -44.75
C PHE A 46 -19.04 -32.70 -43.97
N ASN A 47 -17.93 -32.99 -44.63
CA ASN A 47 -16.55 -33.09 -44.19
C ASN A 47 -15.78 -31.75 -44.36
N SER A 48 -14.80 -31.47 -43.50
CA SER A 48 -13.62 -30.65 -43.88
C SER A 48 -12.41 -31.00 -43.01
N GLY A 49 -11.46 -31.78 -43.57
CA GLY A 49 -10.04 -31.79 -43.17
C GLY A 49 -9.36 -30.46 -43.53
N GLU A 50 -8.08 -30.18 -43.32
CA GLU A 50 -6.86 -30.93 -42.97
C GLU A 50 -5.89 -29.86 -42.39
N GLU A 51 -4.99 -30.23 -41.46
CA GLU A 51 -3.64 -29.62 -41.41
C GLU A 51 -2.58 -30.74 -41.36
N PRO A 52 -1.43 -30.59 -42.06
CA PRO A 52 -0.54 -31.70 -42.42
C PRO A 52 0.79 -31.68 -41.64
N PHE A 53 1.54 -32.79 -41.76
CA PHE A 53 2.93 -33.02 -41.34
C PHE A 53 3.14 -33.60 -39.93
N GLY A 54 2.88 -34.91 -39.81
CA GLY A 54 3.61 -35.79 -38.90
C GLY A 54 4.80 -36.43 -39.65
N GLU A 55 6.00 -36.32 -39.10
CA GLU A 55 7.16 -37.12 -39.50
C GLU A 55 7.25 -38.41 -38.64
N PRO A 56 7.74 -39.53 -39.19
CA PRO A 56 7.72 -40.84 -38.53
C PRO A 56 8.88 -41.01 -37.53
N GLU A 57 8.58 -41.61 -36.37
CA GLU A 57 9.60 -42.07 -35.42
C GLU A 57 10.43 -43.22 -36.02
N GLU A 58 11.75 -43.04 -36.14
CA GLU A 58 12.70 -44.13 -36.34
C GLU A 58 12.98 -44.84 -35.00
N PRO A 59 13.11 -46.17 -34.96
CA PRO A 59 13.51 -46.89 -33.76
C PRO A 59 15.02 -46.73 -33.51
N ASP A 60 15.38 -46.08 -32.40
CA ASP A 60 16.75 -45.94 -31.91
C ASP A 60 17.27 -47.26 -31.34
N ASP A 61 18.00 -48.02 -32.16
CA ASP A 61 18.65 -49.29 -31.81
C ASP A 61 20.08 -49.08 -31.27
N SER A 62 20.31 -48.02 -30.49
CA SER A 62 21.64 -47.70 -29.90
C SER A 62 21.84 -48.14 -28.44
N ASN A 63 20.80 -48.65 -27.77
CA ASN A 63 20.86 -49.00 -26.34
C ASN A 63 21.63 -50.30 -26.01
N ALA A 64 22.11 -51.06 -27.00
CA ALA A 64 22.84 -52.31 -26.76
C ALA A 64 24.38 -52.15 -26.62
N LEU A 65 24.96 -51.00 -27.00
CA LEU A 65 26.43 -50.87 -27.10
C LEU A 65 27.12 -50.41 -25.80
N PHE A 66 26.39 -49.78 -24.87
CA PHE A 66 26.98 -49.18 -23.65
C PHE A 66 26.63 -49.90 -22.33
N GLY A 67 25.78 -50.94 -22.35
CA GLY A 67 25.37 -51.68 -21.14
C GLY A 67 26.52 -52.39 -20.41
N ALA A 68 27.57 -52.79 -21.14
CA ALA A 68 28.68 -53.56 -20.57
C ALA A 68 29.66 -52.73 -19.70
N ALA A 69 29.56 -51.39 -19.71
CA ALA A 69 30.45 -50.52 -18.92
C ALA A 69 29.95 -50.25 -17.49
N TYR A 70 28.68 -50.57 -17.20
CA TYR A 70 28.04 -50.28 -15.91
C TYR A 70 27.49 -51.51 -15.18
N GLU A 71 27.56 -52.70 -15.78
CA GLU A 71 27.37 -53.95 -15.04
C GLU A 71 28.48 -54.09 -13.99
N ASN A 72 28.13 -53.89 -12.72
CA ASN A 72 28.95 -53.99 -11.49
C ASN A 72 29.47 -52.68 -10.86
N VAL A 73 28.97 -51.50 -11.25
CA VAL A 73 29.22 -50.27 -10.47
C VAL A 73 28.10 -50.08 -9.45
N VAL A 74 28.38 -50.35 -8.17
CA VAL A 74 27.50 -49.97 -7.06
C VAL A 74 27.88 -48.55 -6.65
N PHE A 75 26.97 -47.59 -6.88
CA PHE A 75 27.12 -46.24 -6.36
C PHE A 75 27.22 -46.30 -4.84
N ARG A 76 28.34 -45.79 -4.29
CA ARG A 76 28.51 -45.58 -2.85
C ARG A 76 28.36 -44.10 -2.59
N ASP A 77 27.29 -43.77 -1.89
CA ASP A 77 27.07 -42.44 -1.32
C ASP A 77 28.32 -42.01 -0.52
N SER A 78 28.84 -40.84 -0.86
CA SER A 78 30.03 -40.24 -0.23
C SER A 78 29.69 -39.01 0.61
N ALA A 79 28.42 -38.61 0.68
CA ALA A 79 27.98 -37.42 1.40
C ALA A 79 27.64 -37.69 2.88
N GLN A 80 27.29 -38.93 3.27
CA GLN A 80 26.97 -39.28 4.68
C GLN A 80 25.98 -38.30 5.34
N ASP A 81 25.11 -37.68 4.56
CA ASP A 81 24.12 -36.68 5.00
C ASP A 81 22.73 -37.28 5.21
N GLY A 82 22.55 -38.56 4.88
CA GLY A 82 21.30 -39.28 5.09
C GLY A 82 20.21 -38.97 4.06
N GLN A 83 20.54 -38.32 2.93
CA GLN A 83 19.60 -38.11 1.83
C GLN A 83 19.94 -39.01 0.64
N ALA A 84 18.98 -39.84 0.22
CA ALA A 84 19.08 -40.59 -1.02
C ALA A 84 18.78 -39.64 -2.19
N GLY A 85 19.81 -39.22 -2.92
CA GLY A 85 19.65 -38.41 -4.13
C GLY A 85 18.88 -39.18 -5.20
N ASP A 86 17.63 -38.77 -5.45
CA ASP A 86 16.82 -39.26 -6.56
C ASP A 86 17.21 -38.47 -7.81
N THR A 87 17.93 -39.12 -8.72
CA THR A 87 18.29 -38.56 -10.02
C THR A 87 17.09 -38.64 -10.95
N VAL A 88 16.17 -37.68 -10.90
CA VAL A 88 15.20 -37.45 -11.99
C VAL A 88 14.94 -35.95 -12.18
N ASP A 89 15.18 -35.53 -13.42
CA ASP A 89 14.86 -34.25 -14.04
C ASP A 89 13.33 -34.09 -14.13
N ASP A 90 12.74 -33.33 -13.20
CA ASP A 90 11.37 -32.82 -13.31
C ASP A 90 11.32 -31.43 -12.63
N GLY A 91 10.95 -30.40 -13.39
CA GLY A 91 11.03 -28.99 -13.02
C GLY A 91 10.13 -28.54 -11.86
N LYS A 92 10.41 -29.02 -10.65
CA LYS A 92 9.82 -28.57 -9.38
C LYS A 92 10.92 -28.36 -8.33
N PHE A 93 11.71 -27.29 -8.51
CA PHE A 93 12.59 -26.78 -7.45
C PHE A 93 11.86 -25.95 -6.38
N ALA A 94 10.52 -26.02 -6.32
CA ALA A 94 9.77 -25.51 -5.18
C ALA A 94 9.87 -26.55 -4.05
N LEU A 95 10.93 -26.47 -3.24
CA LEU A 95 10.91 -27.07 -1.92
C LEU A 95 9.84 -26.32 -1.14
N ASP A 96 8.65 -26.90 -0.99
CA ASP A 96 7.60 -26.36 -0.12
C ASP A 96 8.18 -26.28 1.30
N THR A 97 8.53 -25.07 1.73
CA THR A 97 9.07 -24.86 3.08
C THR A 97 7.93 -24.94 4.10
N ASP A 98 8.26 -25.22 5.36
CA ASP A 98 7.29 -25.18 6.46
C ASP A 98 6.52 -23.84 6.50
N LEU A 99 7.20 -22.74 6.14
CA LEU A 99 6.61 -21.40 6.10
C LEU A 99 5.57 -21.26 4.98
N ASP A 100 5.81 -21.87 3.82
CA ASP A 100 4.89 -21.84 2.68
C ASP A 100 3.55 -22.51 3.05
N LEU A 101 3.63 -23.67 3.72
CA LEU A 101 2.47 -24.45 4.14
C LEU A 101 1.60 -23.71 5.18
N ILE A 102 2.21 -22.94 6.08
CA ILE A 102 1.48 -22.24 7.16
C ILE A 102 1.04 -20.82 6.80
N SER A 103 1.65 -20.20 5.78
CA SER A 103 1.43 -18.79 5.43
C SER A 103 -0.05 -18.46 5.16
N GLN A 104 -0.66 -19.12 4.18
CA GLN A 104 -2.03 -18.85 3.75
C GLN A 104 -3.09 -19.17 4.83
N PRO A 105 -3.02 -20.31 5.56
CA PRO A 105 -3.90 -20.55 6.71
C PRO A 105 -3.78 -19.49 7.79
N LEU A 106 -2.56 -19.04 8.09
CA LEU A 106 -2.31 -18.04 9.12
C LEU A 106 -2.85 -16.67 8.72
N GLU A 107 -2.63 -16.22 7.48
CA GLU A 107 -3.20 -14.98 6.96
C GLU A 107 -4.73 -14.96 7.02
N SER A 108 -5.37 -16.08 6.67
CA SER A 108 -6.83 -16.23 6.75
C SER A 108 -7.34 -16.08 8.19
N ARG A 109 -6.63 -16.67 9.15
CA ARG A 109 -6.93 -16.54 10.59
C ARG A 109 -6.72 -15.12 11.09
N LEU A 110 -5.62 -14.46 10.70
CA LEU A 110 -5.35 -13.06 11.06
C LEU A 110 -6.47 -12.15 10.55
N ARG A 111 -6.90 -12.32 9.30
CA ARG A 111 -8.01 -11.56 8.72
C ARG A 111 -9.30 -11.77 9.50
N PHE A 112 -9.63 -13.01 9.86
CA PHE A 112 -10.80 -13.30 10.69
C PHE A 112 -10.75 -12.59 12.06
N LEU A 113 -9.60 -12.63 12.75
CA LEU A 113 -9.43 -11.95 14.04
C LEU A 113 -9.60 -10.43 13.91
N VAL A 114 -9.04 -9.83 12.85
CA VAL A 114 -9.20 -8.40 12.56
C VAL A 114 -10.66 -8.06 12.32
N THR A 115 -11.36 -8.81 11.45
CA THR A 115 -12.78 -8.57 11.16
C THR A 115 -13.66 -8.69 12.41
N LEU A 116 -13.42 -9.70 13.24
CA LEU A 116 -14.17 -9.89 14.48
C LEU A 116 -13.90 -8.76 15.48
N SER A 117 -12.63 -8.36 15.65
CA SER A 117 -12.26 -7.20 16.46
C SER A 117 -12.94 -5.93 15.96
N GLN A 118 -12.87 -5.65 14.65
CA GLN A 118 -13.51 -4.48 14.05
C GLN A 118 -15.03 -4.47 14.26
N ALA A 119 -15.69 -5.63 14.17
CA ALA A 119 -17.12 -5.74 14.49
C ALA A 119 -17.42 -5.34 15.94
N TRP A 120 -16.59 -5.78 16.91
CA TRP A 120 -16.71 -5.32 18.31
C TRP A 120 -16.44 -3.82 18.45
N GLY A 121 -15.47 -3.29 17.72
CA GLY A 121 -15.15 -1.86 17.66
C GLY A 121 -16.34 -1.03 17.15
N SER A 122 -17.01 -1.47 16.10
CA SER A 122 -18.22 -0.81 15.56
C SER A 122 -19.36 -0.79 16.57
N VAL A 123 -19.55 -1.87 17.33
CA VAL A 123 -20.53 -1.90 18.43
C VAL A 123 -20.15 -0.90 19.53
N ALA A 124 -18.87 -0.83 19.90
CA ALA A 124 -18.41 0.13 20.90
C ALA A 124 -18.58 1.59 20.43
N ASP A 125 -18.23 1.91 19.18
CA ASP A 125 -18.39 3.25 18.61
C ASP A 125 -19.88 3.63 18.56
N TRP A 126 -20.77 2.70 18.16
CA TRP A 126 -22.22 2.86 18.21
C TRP A 126 -22.73 3.20 19.62
N LEU A 127 -22.28 2.45 20.64
CA LEU A 127 -22.64 2.69 22.04
C LEU A 127 -22.17 4.04 22.58
N THR A 128 -21.08 4.59 22.05
CA THR A 128 -20.57 5.92 22.45
C THR A 128 -21.30 7.09 21.78
N GLY A 129 -22.25 6.84 20.89
CA GLY A 129 -22.82 7.87 20.02
C GLY A 129 -21.82 8.37 18.96
N GLY A 130 -20.75 7.60 18.72
CA GLY A 130 -19.83 7.78 17.61
C GLY A 130 -20.55 7.44 16.32
N ASN A 131 -20.53 8.36 15.36
CA ASN A 131 -20.97 8.11 13.99
C ASN A 131 -19.96 7.18 13.27
N GLY A 132 -19.82 5.94 13.73
CA GLY A 132 -19.11 4.90 13.01
C GLY A 132 -20.01 4.34 11.92
N THR A 133 -19.87 4.86 10.69
CA THR A 133 -20.17 4.20 9.38
C THR A 133 -21.40 3.26 9.28
N GLY A 134 -22.46 3.55 10.04
CA GLY A 134 -23.66 2.73 10.13
C GLY A 134 -24.64 3.39 11.08
N GLN A 135 -25.30 4.45 10.62
CA GLN A 135 -26.35 5.12 11.37
C GLN A 135 -27.62 4.26 11.39
N ILE A 136 -27.68 3.30 12.31
CA ILE A 136 -28.93 2.65 12.71
C ILE A 136 -29.07 2.79 14.22
N THR A 137 -29.57 3.95 14.63
CA THR A 137 -30.77 4.13 15.46
C THR A 137 -30.77 5.57 15.97
N ALA A 138 -31.57 6.42 15.32
CA ALA A 138 -32.14 7.57 16.00
C ALA A 138 -33.22 7.06 16.96
N ARG A 139 -32.80 6.43 18.07
CA ARG A 139 -33.53 6.69 19.30
C ARG A 139 -33.06 8.06 19.75
N THR A 140 -34.03 8.98 19.77
CA THR A 140 -34.07 10.26 20.47
C THR A 140 -32.81 10.62 21.25
N ALA A 141 -32.38 11.87 21.12
CA ALA A 141 -31.33 12.54 21.90
C ALA A 141 -31.56 12.57 23.44
N GLU A 142 -31.90 11.43 24.02
CA GLU A 142 -31.64 11.03 25.38
C GLU A 142 -30.38 10.18 25.31
N THR A 143 -29.36 10.55 26.10
CA THR A 143 -28.09 9.85 26.21
C THR A 143 -28.34 8.35 26.42
N TYR A 144 -28.13 7.52 25.39
CA TYR A 144 -28.27 6.08 25.53
C TYR A 144 -27.27 5.61 26.58
N VAL A 145 -27.78 5.08 27.69
CA VAL A 145 -26.95 4.52 28.75
C VAL A 145 -26.89 3.01 28.49
N PRO A 146 -25.69 2.45 28.20
CA PRO A 146 -25.55 1.01 28.01
C PRO A 146 -26.01 0.24 29.25
N SER A 147 -26.67 -0.90 29.06
CA SER A 147 -27.07 -1.76 30.16
C SER A 147 -25.84 -2.39 30.84
N PRO A 148 -25.95 -2.83 32.11
CA PRO A 148 -24.87 -3.54 32.79
C PRO A 148 -24.36 -4.76 31.99
N ASP A 149 -25.27 -5.54 31.40
CA ASP A 149 -24.94 -6.72 30.60
C ASP A 149 -24.16 -6.37 29.32
N GLN A 150 -24.51 -5.25 28.67
CA GLN A 150 -23.78 -4.76 27.50
C GLN A 150 -22.36 -4.30 27.88
N LEU A 151 -22.22 -3.64 29.03
CA LEU A 151 -20.91 -3.26 29.56
C LEU A 151 -20.08 -4.49 29.95
N GLU A 152 -20.69 -5.55 30.47
CA GLU A 152 -20.01 -6.80 30.77
C GLU A 152 -19.54 -7.52 29.49
N ALA A 153 -20.39 -7.60 28.46
CA ALA A 153 -20.01 -8.15 27.16
C ALA A 153 -18.83 -7.39 26.53
N LEU A 154 -18.85 -6.05 26.57
CA LEU A 154 -17.74 -5.23 26.10
C LEU A 154 -16.44 -5.49 26.87
N ARG A 155 -16.50 -5.63 28.20
CA ARG A 155 -15.31 -5.98 29.00
C ARG A 155 -14.78 -7.36 28.65
N HIS A 156 -15.65 -8.31 28.33
CA HIS A 156 -15.25 -9.63 27.88
C HIS A 156 -14.53 -9.56 26.53
N TRP A 157 -15.07 -8.82 25.56
CA TRP A 157 -14.43 -8.60 24.26
C TRP A 157 -13.11 -7.84 24.38
N GLU A 158 -13.05 -6.81 25.23
CA GLU A 158 -11.82 -6.08 25.55
C GLU A 158 -10.73 -7.03 26.07
N LYS A 159 -11.06 -7.85 27.07
CA LYS A 159 -10.11 -8.83 27.63
C LYS A 159 -9.65 -9.85 26.60
N ARG A 160 -10.56 -10.30 25.73
CA ARG A 160 -10.23 -11.25 24.65
C ARG A 160 -9.30 -10.62 23.61
N ASN A 161 -9.58 -9.38 23.23
CA ASN A 161 -8.75 -8.62 22.30
C ASN A 161 -7.34 -8.36 22.85
N ASP A 162 -7.23 -8.02 24.14
CA ASP A 162 -5.94 -7.82 24.80
C ASP A 162 -5.13 -9.13 24.90
N SER A 163 -5.80 -10.29 25.09
CA SER A 163 -5.15 -11.61 24.98
C SER A 163 -4.57 -11.83 23.58
N TRP A 164 -5.35 -11.56 22.53
CA TRP A 164 -4.88 -11.73 21.16
C TRP A 164 -3.70 -10.82 20.82
N LEU A 165 -3.69 -9.57 21.31
CA LEU A 165 -2.54 -8.69 21.14
C LEU A 165 -1.26 -9.26 21.78
N SER A 166 -1.38 -9.91 22.94
CA SER A 166 -0.27 -10.60 23.58
C SER A 166 0.22 -11.78 22.73
N ASP A 167 -0.71 -12.62 22.26
CA ASP A 167 -0.39 -13.82 21.46
C ASP A 167 0.24 -13.45 20.10
N LEU A 168 -0.26 -12.40 19.44
CA LEU A 168 0.34 -11.86 18.22
C LEU A 168 1.76 -11.32 18.45
N GLY A 169 2.04 -10.80 19.65
CA GLY A 169 3.39 -10.38 20.03
C GLY A 169 4.37 -11.56 20.08
N VAL A 170 3.92 -12.72 20.57
CA VAL A 170 4.73 -13.95 20.58
C VAL A 170 4.96 -14.46 19.17
N LEU A 171 3.89 -14.58 18.37
CA LEU A 171 3.97 -15.01 16.96
C LEU A 171 4.92 -14.12 16.15
N MET A 172 4.86 -12.81 16.36
CA MET A 172 5.73 -11.86 15.67
C MET A 172 7.21 -12.07 16.00
N ASP A 173 7.54 -12.39 17.26
CA ASP A 173 8.94 -12.65 17.66
C ASP A 173 9.44 -14.00 17.10
N GLU A 174 8.59 -15.04 17.09
CA GLU A 174 8.92 -16.34 16.50
C GLU A 174 9.19 -16.23 14.99
N LEU A 175 8.31 -15.54 14.25
CA LEU A 175 8.49 -15.31 12.82
C LEU A 175 9.71 -14.42 12.51
N ALA A 176 10.07 -13.49 13.40
CA ALA A 176 11.24 -12.65 13.22
C ALA A 176 12.54 -13.48 13.23
N ASN A 177 12.59 -14.49 14.09
CA ASN A 177 13.76 -15.35 14.32
C ASN A 177 13.91 -16.48 13.28
N TRP A 178 12.87 -16.78 12.49
CA TRP A 178 12.97 -17.76 11.39
C TRP A 178 13.83 -17.21 10.25
N GLU A 179 14.82 -17.93 9.74
CA GLU A 179 15.68 -17.48 8.64
C GLU A 179 15.54 -18.38 7.41
N PRO A 180 15.45 -17.82 6.20
CA PRO A 180 15.48 -18.59 4.96
C PRO A 180 16.88 -19.20 4.74
N LEU A 181 16.95 -20.23 3.89
CA LEU A 181 18.21 -20.88 3.52
C LEU A 181 19.16 -19.88 2.84
N GLU A 182 20.45 -19.92 3.21
CA GLU A 182 21.45 -19.05 2.59
C GLU A 182 21.66 -19.40 1.11
N PRO A 183 21.61 -18.42 0.17
CA PRO A 183 21.75 -18.68 -1.25
C PRO A 183 23.22 -18.84 -1.66
N GLU A 184 23.48 -19.75 -2.59
CA GLU A 184 24.81 -20.01 -3.15
C GLU A 184 25.29 -18.84 -4.05
N GLY A 185 24.36 -18.07 -4.62
CA GLY A 185 24.64 -16.84 -5.38
C GLY A 185 24.40 -16.95 -6.89
N ASP A 186 24.13 -18.17 -7.38
CA ASP A 186 23.59 -18.36 -8.72
C ASP A 186 22.17 -17.76 -8.82
N PRO A 187 21.69 -17.45 -10.05
CA PRO A 187 20.40 -16.80 -10.23
C PRO A 187 19.22 -17.59 -9.66
N ASP A 188 19.27 -18.93 -9.65
CA ASP A 188 18.14 -19.75 -9.24
C ASP A 188 18.05 -19.83 -7.71
N SER A 189 19.19 -19.95 -7.01
CA SER A 189 19.22 -19.83 -5.53
C SER A 189 18.87 -18.42 -5.05
N LEU A 190 19.27 -17.37 -5.76
CA LEU A 190 18.87 -15.99 -5.44
C LEU A 190 17.37 -15.75 -5.59
N VAL A 191 16.74 -16.36 -6.61
CA VAL A 191 15.29 -16.28 -6.81
C VAL A 191 14.53 -17.01 -5.70
N GLU A 192 14.99 -18.19 -5.29
CA GLU A 192 14.34 -18.93 -4.18
C GLU A 192 14.51 -18.21 -2.84
N PHE A 193 15.70 -17.67 -2.57
CA PHE A 193 15.93 -16.84 -1.37
C PHE A 193 15.03 -15.59 -1.33
N ASP A 194 14.88 -14.90 -2.46
CA ASP A 194 13.97 -13.76 -2.60
C ASP A 194 12.51 -14.19 -2.36
N ARG A 195 12.09 -15.35 -2.89
CA ARG A 195 10.75 -15.92 -2.67
C ARG A 195 10.48 -16.18 -1.18
N GLN A 196 11.36 -16.91 -0.50
CA GLN A 196 11.18 -17.22 0.93
C GLN A 196 11.22 -15.97 1.81
N SER A 197 12.15 -15.06 1.52
CA SER A 197 12.24 -13.76 2.21
C SER A 197 10.95 -12.96 2.03
N HIS A 198 10.38 -12.96 0.82
CA HIS A 198 9.13 -12.29 0.53
C HIS A 198 7.96 -12.86 1.34
N VAL A 199 7.84 -14.19 1.44
CA VAL A 199 6.81 -14.85 2.26
C VAL A 199 6.97 -14.47 3.74
N LYS A 200 8.19 -14.55 4.29
CA LYS A 200 8.49 -14.14 5.67
C LYS A 200 8.08 -12.69 5.94
N PHE A 201 8.55 -11.76 5.10
CA PHE A 201 8.26 -10.33 5.28
C PHE A 201 6.78 -10.01 5.09
N GLY A 202 6.12 -10.67 4.14
CA GLY A 202 4.67 -10.55 3.93
C GLY A 202 3.89 -10.96 5.18
N LEU A 203 4.20 -12.13 5.74
CA LEU A 203 3.52 -12.65 6.92
C LEU A 203 3.78 -11.79 8.17
N LEU A 204 5.02 -11.34 8.39
CA LEU A 204 5.33 -10.40 9.49
C LEU A 204 4.56 -9.08 9.34
N ASN A 205 4.45 -8.54 8.13
CA ASN A 205 3.65 -7.34 7.88
C ASN A 205 2.15 -7.58 8.13
N SER A 206 1.64 -8.76 7.81
CA SER A 206 0.26 -9.19 8.11
C SER A 206 0.01 -9.26 9.63
N VAL A 207 0.93 -9.84 10.40
CA VAL A 207 0.86 -9.90 11.87
C VAL A 207 0.91 -8.50 12.49
N ILE A 208 1.84 -7.64 12.05
CA ILE A 208 1.93 -6.25 12.52
C ILE A 208 0.64 -5.50 12.21
N SER A 209 0.11 -5.62 10.99
CA SER A 209 -1.10 -4.92 10.57
C SER A 209 -2.33 -5.39 11.36
N ALA A 210 -2.43 -6.69 11.64
CA ALA A 210 -3.46 -7.22 12.56
C ALA A 210 -3.30 -6.64 13.97
N GLY A 211 -2.08 -6.64 14.52
CA GLY A 211 -1.80 -6.06 15.83
C GLY A 211 -2.17 -4.58 15.94
N VAL A 212 -1.92 -3.78 14.89
CA VAL A 212 -2.34 -2.36 14.84
C VAL A 212 -3.87 -2.24 14.82
N ALA A 213 -4.57 -3.00 13.98
CA ALA A 213 -6.03 -2.97 13.90
C ALA A 213 -6.71 -3.38 15.22
N LEU A 214 -6.19 -4.40 15.91
CA LEU A 214 -6.66 -4.80 17.24
C LEU A 214 -6.36 -3.73 18.31
N SER A 215 -5.22 -3.05 18.20
CA SER A 215 -4.87 -1.94 19.11
C SER A 215 -5.80 -0.74 18.94
N ASP A 216 -6.16 -0.40 17.70
CA ASP A 216 -7.12 0.66 17.40
C ASP A 216 -8.51 0.33 17.94
N THR A 217 -8.97 -0.91 17.73
CA THR A 217 -10.23 -1.39 18.30
C THR A 217 -10.20 -1.31 19.83
N SER A 218 -9.10 -1.72 20.46
CA SER A 218 -8.91 -1.63 21.92
C SER A 218 -9.07 -0.18 22.41
N ARG A 219 -8.48 0.81 21.71
CA ARG A 219 -8.63 2.23 22.04
C ARG A 219 -10.08 2.71 21.97
N VAL A 220 -10.83 2.28 20.95
CA VAL A 220 -12.27 2.60 20.80
C VAL A 220 -13.09 1.96 21.91
N MET A 221 -12.91 0.66 22.18
CA MET A 221 -13.63 -0.05 23.25
C MET A 221 -13.36 0.57 24.64
N LYS A 222 -12.10 0.93 24.93
CA LYS A 222 -11.67 1.56 26.20
C LYS A 222 -12.10 3.03 26.35
N SER A 223 -12.66 3.63 25.28
CA SER A 223 -13.25 4.97 25.33
C SER A 223 -14.62 5.00 26.04
N LEU A 224 -15.24 3.84 26.28
CA LEU A 224 -16.43 3.73 27.13
C LEU A 224 -16.04 3.83 28.62
N PRO A 225 -16.85 4.49 29.46
CA PRO A 225 -16.54 4.67 30.87
C PRO A 225 -16.74 3.36 31.63
N THR A 226 -15.67 2.59 31.85
CA THR A 226 -15.77 1.34 32.63
C THR A 226 -14.99 1.33 33.93
N VAL A 227 -14.00 2.20 34.17
CA VAL A 227 -13.39 2.41 35.51
C VAL A 227 -12.78 3.82 35.59
N ALA A 228 -12.90 4.50 36.73
CA ALA A 228 -12.15 5.71 37.02
C ALA A 228 -10.63 5.43 36.97
N PRO A 229 -9.79 6.34 36.46
CA PRO A 229 -8.34 6.14 36.45
C PRO A 229 -7.84 5.91 37.88
N ALA A 230 -6.93 4.93 38.05
CA ALA A 230 -6.31 4.66 39.33
C ALA A 230 -5.58 5.92 39.81
N SER A 231 -6.01 6.48 40.94
CA SER A 231 -5.49 7.74 41.46
C SER A 231 -4.07 7.55 42.00
N GLY A 232 -3.12 8.38 41.55
CA GLY A 232 -1.80 8.54 42.19
C GLY A 232 -0.56 8.45 41.29
N ARG A 233 -0.69 8.04 40.01
CA ARG A 233 0.43 8.01 39.04
C ARG A 233 0.29 9.15 38.03
N ARG A 234 1.42 9.72 37.56
CA ARG A 234 1.41 10.61 36.39
C ARG A 234 0.93 9.79 35.18
N PRO A 235 -0.07 10.28 34.42
CA PRO A 235 -0.62 9.50 33.33
C PRO A 235 0.41 9.30 32.22
N ASP A 236 0.56 8.07 31.74
CA ASP A 236 1.34 7.75 30.55
C ASP A 236 0.62 8.26 29.29
N VAL A 237 1.31 8.26 28.16
CA VAL A 237 0.80 8.62 26.83
C VAL A 237 -0.49 7.85 26.52
N ASP A 238 -0.55 6.56 26.84
CA ASP A 238 -1.74 5.76 26.58
C ASP A 238 -2.94 6.19 27.44
N GLU A 239 -2.73 6.56 28.71
CA GLU A 239 -3.79 7.08 29.58
C GLU A 239 -4.29 8.45 29.10
N LEU A 240 -3.38 9.34 28.70
CA LEU A 240 -3.74 10.64 28.12
C LEU A 240 -4.47 10.49 26.78
N SER A 241 -4.04 9.54 25.95
CA SER A 241 -4.67 9.23 24.66
C SER A 241 -6.10 8.75 24.87
N LEU A 242 -6.31 7.83 25.81
CA LEU A 242 -7.64 7.34 26.17
C LEU A 242 -8.52 8.47 26.73
N LEU A 243 -7.97 9.38 27.54
CA LEU A 243 -8.70 10.53 28.07
C LEU A 243 -9.19 11.45 26.94
N VAL A 244 -8.32 11.82 26.00
CA VAL A 244 -8.70 12.65 24.84
C VAL A 244 -9.74 11.92 23.99
N MET A 245 -9.56 10.63 23.73
CA MET A 245 -10.53 9.82 22.98
C MET A 245 -11.90 9.76 23.65
N ARG A 246 -11.96 9.69 24.99
CA ARG A 246 -13.20 9.78 25.76
C ARG A 246 -13.90 11.12 25.59
N HIS A 247 -13.15 12.22 25.62
CA HIS A 247 -13.72 13.56 25.38
C HIS A 247 -14.24 13.70 23.95
N ILE A 248 -13.54 13.15 22.96
CA ILE A 248 -13.98 13.10 21.56
C ILE A 248 -15.28 12.29 21.43
N ALA A 249 -15.34 11.10 22.04
CA ALA A 249 -16.53 10.24 22.03
C ALA A 249 -17.75 10.96 22.63
N ARG A 250 -17.55 11.76 23.68
CA ARG A 250 -18.59 12.59 24.30
C ARG A 250 -18.92 13.88 23.52
N ARG A 251 -18.21 14.14 22.42
CA ARG A 251 -18.25 15.39 21.64
C ARG A 251 -18.05 16.66 22.48
N ASP A 252 -17.25 16.55 23.55
CA ASP A 252 -16.93 17.67 24.45
C ASP A 252 -15.69 18.42 23.94
N ALA A 253 -15.92 19.35 23.01
CA ALA A 253 -14.87 20.14 22.39
C ALA A 253 -14.02 20.92 23.41
N THR A 254 -14.61 21.39 24.51
CA THR A 254 -13.89 22.16 25.54
C THR A 254 -12.93 21.27 26.31
N ALA A 255 -13.38 20.08 26.72
CA ALA A 255 -12.52 19.14 27.43
C ALA A 255 -11.39 18.62 26.53
N VAL A 256 -11.65 18.42 25.23
CA VAL A 256 -10.59 18.08 24.25
C VAL A 256 -9.53 19.19 24.19
N LYS A 257 -9.94 20.47 24.07
CA LYS A 257 -9.02 21.62 24.04
C LYS A 257 -8.11 21.67 25.26
N ASN A 258 -8.61 21.31 26.44
CA ASN A 258 -7.85 21.33 27.68
C ASN A 258 -6.89 20.13 27.82
N ALA A 259 -7.30 18.94 27.37
CA ALA A 259 -6.51 17.71 27.54
C ALA A 259 -5.45 17.49 26.44
N LEU A 260 -5.72 17.96 25.22
CA LEU A 260 -4.86 17.73 24.06
C LEU A 260 -3.43 18.29 24.18
N PRO A 261 -3.19 19.51 24.70
CA PRO A 261 -1.83 20.09 24.75
C PRO A 261 -0.85 19.23 25.54
N THR A 262 -1.31 18.68 26.68
CA THR A 262 -0.52 17.76 27.50
C THR A 262 -0.21 16.48 26.73
N LEU A 263 -1.17 15.89 26.00
CA LEU A 263 -0.92 14.71 25.16
C LEU A 263 0.15 14.99 24.08
N LEU A 264 0.04 16.11 23.35
CA LEU A 264 0.99 16.46 22.28
C LEU A 264 2.43 16.62 22.79
N LYS A 265 2.59 17.24 23.96
CA LYS A 265 3.89 17.40 24.62
C LYS A 265 4.56 16.06 24.94
N HIS A 266 3.76 15.07 25.32
CA HIS A 266 4.23 13.71 25.57
C HIS A 266 4.53 12.94 24.27
N LEU A 267 3.68 13.08 23.25
CA LEU A 267 3.87 12.44 21.95
C LEU A 267 5.15 12.91 21.25
N THR A 268 5.51 14.19 21.37
CA THR A 268 6.70 14.81 20.74
C THR A 268 8.00 14.02 20.99
N ARG A 269 8.09 13.26 22.08
CA ARG A 269 9.29 12.50 22.48
C ARG A 269 9.29 11.04 22.02
N ARG A 270 8.24 10.56 21.36
CA ARG A 270 8.12 9.18 20.89
C ARG A 270 8.60 9.06 19.43
N PRO A 271 9.26 7.95 19.05
CA PRO A 271 9.62 7.72 17.66
C PRO A 271 8.36 7.48 16.81
N LEU A 272 8.25 8.22 15.70
CA LEU A 272 7.16 8.03 14.72
C LEU A 272 7.63 7.29 13.46
N LEU A 273 8.94 7.36 13.19
CA LEU A 273 9.58 6.71 12.06
C LEU A 273 10.04 5.31 12.45
N TYR A 274 9.95 4.38 11.51
CA TYR A 274 10.43 3.02 11.67
C TYR A 274 11.30 2.60 10.48
N VAL A 275 12.15 1.60 10.68
CA VAL A 275 12.90 0.94 9.60
C VAL A 275 12.07 -0.24 9.10
N PRO A 276 11.88 -0.41 7.77
CA PRO A 276 11.19 -1.58 7.20
C PRO A 276 11.82 -2.92 7.62
N ILE A 277 11.03 -4.00 7.61
CA ILE A 277 11.53 -5.35 7.97
C ILE A 277 12.61 -5.82 6.98
N ASP A 278 12.40 -5.57 5.67
CA ASP A 278 13.36 -5.90 4.60
C ASP A 278 14.70 -5.15 4.72
N ARG A 279 14.76 -4.12 5.58
CA ARG A 279 15.98 -3.34 5.86
C ARG A 279 16.51 -3.51 7.28
N GLY A 280 16.13 -4.61 7.95
CA GLY A 280 16.59 -4.94 9.30
C GLY A 280 15.83 -4.22 10.41
N GLY A 281 14.64 -3.69 10.13
CA GLY A 281 13.76 -3.11 11.12
C GLY A 281 13.22 -4.15 12.10
N ARG A 282 13.14 -3.78 13.39
CA ARG A 282 12.60 -4.66 14.43
C ARG A 282 11.06 -4.64 14.40
N PRO A 283 10.37 -5.78 14.27
CA PRO A 283 8.91 -5.83 14.16
C PRO A 283 8.16 -5.10 15.29
N ARG A 284 8.65 -5.19 16.54
CA ARG A 284 8.08 -4.48 17.69
C ARG A 284 8.16 -2.94 17.57
N ASP A 285 9.26 -2.41 17.04
CA ASP A 285 9.44 -0.96 16.85
C ASP A 285 8.54 -0.44 15.72
N ILE A 286 8.36 -1.25 14.67
CA ILE A 286 7.44 -0.98 13.56
C ILE A 286 6.00 -0.93 14.09
N MET A 287 5.56 -1.95 14.83
CA MET A 287 4.22 -2.00 15.42
C MET A 287 3.97 -0.81 16.36
N ALA A 288 4.92 -0.45 17.22
CA ALA A 288 4.81 0.70 18.11
C ALA A 288 4.65 2.02 17.34
N SER A 289 5.45 2.23 16.28
CA SER A 289 5.38 3.42 15.44
C SER A 289 4.05 3.50 14.68
N ARG A 290 3.61 2.40 14.07
CA ARG A 290 2.32 2.32 13.35
C ARG A 290 1.12 2.52 14.28
N ASN A 291 1.19 2.05 15.53
CA ASN A 291 0.17 2.34 16.55
C ASN A 291 0.08 3.84 16.88
N LEU A 292 1.22 4.55 16.95
CA LEU A 292 1.23 6.01 17.14
C LEU A 292 0.70 6.75 15.91
N GLN A 293 1.09 6.32 14.71
CA GLN A 293 0.57 6.86 13.45
C GLN A 293 -0.94 6.69 13.34
N SER A 294 -1.47 5.52 13.72
CA SER A 294 -2.92 5.29 13.73
C SER A 294 -3.67 6.16 14.74
N LEU A 295 -3.14 6.29 15.96
CA LEU A 295 -3.67 7.24 16.96
C LEU A 295 -3.73 8.67 16.42
N ILE A 296 -2.64 9.14 15.80
CA ILE A 296 -2.56 10.48 15.22
C ILE A 296 -3.60 10.62 14.09
N ARG A 297 -3.69 9.64 13.18
CA ARG A 297 -4.70 9.63 12.10
C ARG A 297 -6.12 9.70 12.66
N MET A 298 -6.43 8.94 13.70
CA MET A 298 -7.73 8.96 14.36
C MET A 298 -8.06 10.34 14.95
N LEU A 299 -7.08 11.01 15.58
CA LEU A 299 -7.25 12.39 16.05
C LEU A 299 -7.49 13.36 14.89
N LEU A 300 -6.68 13.28 13.84
CA LEU A 300 -6.81 14.13 12.64
C LEU A 300 -8.16 13.95 11.93
N ASN A 301 -8.72 12.74 11.95
CA ASN A 301 -10.02 12.47 11.36
C ASN A 301 -11.19 12.96 12.24
N ARG A 302 -11.08 12.88 13.57
CA ARG A 302 -12.20 13.18 14.49
C ARG A 302 -12.24 14.64 14.98
N LEU A 303 -11.10 15.32 15.11
CA LEU A 303 -11.04 16.70 15.64
C LEU A 303 -11.78 17.72 14.74
N PRO A 304 -11.63 17.72 13.40
CA PRO A 304 -12.35 18.67 12.55
C PRO A 304 -13.87 18.56 12.69
N GLN A 305 -14.41 17.37 12.90
CA GLN A 305 -15.85 17.12 13.10
C GLN A 305 -16.42 17.76 14.38
N LEU A 306 -15.55 18.20 15.30
CA LEU A 306 -15.90 18.96 16.51
C LEU A 306 -15.67 20.47 16.32
N GLY A 307 -15.29 20.92 15.13
CA GLY A 307 -14.87 22.29 14.84
C GLY A 307 -13.50 22.67 15.38
N LEU A 308 -12.66 21.67 15.68
CA LEU A 308 -11.33 21.84 16.26
C LEU A 308 -10.24 21.83 15.16
N PHE A 309 -10.30 22.81 14.25
CA PHE A 309 -9.42 22.87 13.08
C PHE A 309 -7.99 23.27 13.45
N ARG A 310 -7.84 24.21 14.39
CA ARG A 310 -6.53 24.60 14.91
C ARG A 310 -5.84 23.44 15.62
N GLU A 311 -6.58 22.71 16.44
CA GLU A 311 -6.09 21.55 17.17
C GLU A 311 -5.67 20.42 16.22
N ALA A 312 -6.46 20.15 15.16
CA ALA A 312 -6.09 19.19 14.13
C ALA A 312 -4.77 19.56 13.44
N PHE A 313 -4.58 20.84 13.08
CA PHE A 313 -3.31 21.30 12.52
C PHE A 313 -2.14 21.17 13.49
N GLN A 314 -2.35 21.43 14.79
CA GLN A 314 -1.31 21.26 15.82
C GLN A 314 -0.94 19.79 16.05
N VAL A 315 -1.90 18.85 15.91
CA VAL A 315 -1.61 17.41 15.89
C VAL A 315 -0.71 17.07 14.71
N LEU A 316 -1.04 17.53 13.49
CA LEU A 316 -0.20 17.31 12.30
C LEU A 316 1.20 17.90 12.47
N ARG A 317 1.29 19.12 12.98
CA ARG A 317 2.58 19.76 13.29
C ARG A 317 3.37 18.98 14.33
N THR A 318 2.71 18.40 15.33
CA THR A 318 3.37 17.54 16.32
C THR A 318 3.97 16.31 15.66
N ALA A 319 3.25 15.67 14.73
CA ALA A 319 3.79 14.55 13.94
C ALA A 319 5.05 14.95 13.16
N TYR A 320 5.04 16.12 12.51
CA TYR A 320 6.22 16.68 11.82
C TYR A 320 7.42 16.86 12.77
N VAL A 321 7.18 17.33 14.01
CA VAL A 321 8.24 17.49 15.02
C VAL A 321 8.75 16.13 15.51
N MET A 322 7.86 15.14 15.70
CA MET A 322 8.23 13.79 16.14
C MET A 322 9.24 13.14 15.19
N GLU A 323 9.00 13.20 13.88
CA GLU A 323 9.90 12.62 12.87
C GLU A 323 11.31 13.21 12.89
N ARG A 324 11.42 14.50 13.23
CA ARG A 324 12.71 15.20 13.29
C ARG A 324 13.45 15.03 14.62
N THR A 325 12.72 14.76 15.69
CA THR A 325 13.29 14.72 17.05
C THR A 325 13.91 13.37 17.36
N SER A 326 13.33 12.29 16.82
CA SER A 326 13.78 10.91 17.09
C SER A 326 13.90 10.08 15.81
N PRO A 327 14.80 10.44 14.87
CA PRO A 327 15.02 9.63 13.68
C PRO A 327 15.74 8.32 14.06
N PRO A 328 15.26 7.14 13.62
CA PRO A 328 15.95 5.88 13.85
C PRO A 328 17.21 5.80 12.99
N ASN A 329 18.13 4.92 13.37
CA ASN A 329 19.34 4.65 12.58
C ASN A 329 18.97 3.79 11.36
N GLY A 330 19.27 4.27 10.15
CA GLY A 330 19.03 3.54 8.90
C GLY A 330 18.01 4.21 7.99
N MET A 331 17.61 3.51 6.92
CA MET A 331 16.64 4.01 5.95
C MET A 331 15.21 3.88 6.50
N SER A 332 14.74 4.92 7.18
CA SER A 332 13.41 4.95 7.79
C SER A 332 12.28 5.30 6.82
N ILE A 333 11.08 4.80 7.10
CA ILE A 333 9.82 5.20 6.44
C ILE A 333 9.14 6.31 7.25
N THR A 334 8.66 7.33 6.53
CA THR A 334 7.73 8.37 7.00
C THR A 334 6.32 8.05 6.50
N GLU A 335 5.30 8.28 7.33
CA GLU A 335 3.88 8.27 6.91
C GLU A 335 3.25 9.68 6.97
N PHE A 336 4.09 10.73 7.07
CA PHE A 336 3.62 12.10 7.17
C PHE A 336 2.69 12.54 6.03
N ASP A 337 2.93 12.04 4.81
CA ASP A 337 2.06 12.25 3.64
C ASP A 337 0.64 11.77 3.90
N ARG A 338 0.48 10.54 4.37
CA ARG A 338 -0.84 9.97 4.69
C ARG A 338 -1.48 10.67 5.89
N LEU A 339 -0.68 11.18 6.84
CA LEU A 339 -1.19 11.97 7.97
C LEU A 339 -1.67 13.35 7.52
N LEU A 340 -0.92 14.02 6.65
CA LEU A 340 -1.29 15.31 6.07
C LEU A 340 -2.55 15.17 5.22
N GLU A 341 -2.63 14.13 4.40
CA GLU A 341 -3.81 13.79 3.60
C GLU A 341 -5.04 13.60 4.51
N ALA A 342 -4.95 12.78 5.56
CA ALA A 342 -6.04 12.58 6.50
C ALA A 342 -6.49 13.90 7.18
N ALA A 343 -5.53 14.72 7.60
CA ALA A 343 -5.80 16.02 8.23
C ALA A 343 -6.50 16.99 7.28
N LEU A 344 -5.96 17.13 6.06
CA LEU A 344 -6.46 18.06 5.04
C LEU A 344 -7.83 17.58 4.53
N HIS A 345 -7.97 16.29 4.26
CA HIS A 345 -9.22 15.65 3.87
C HIS A 345 -10.31 15.90 4.91
N SER A 346 -10.11 15.47 6.16
CA SER A 346 -11.12 15.66 7.21
C SER A 346 -11.48 17.13 7.44
N THR A 347 -10.48 18.02 7.43
CA THR A 347 -10.69 19.46 7.60
C THR A 347 -11.52 20.07 6.46
N LEU A 348 -11.10 19.86 5.21
CA LEU A 348 -11.79 20.42 4.05
C LEU A 348 -13.16 19.77 3.84
N THR A 349 -13.30 18.45 3.99
CA THR A 349 -14.61 17.79 3.92
C THR A 349 -15.59 18.40 4.93
N THR A 350 -15.15 18.63 6.17
CA THR A 350 -16.02 19.21 7.22
C THR A 350 -16.44 20.65 6.86
N ILE A 351 -15.54 21.45 6.29
CA ILE A 351 -15.84 22.83 5.92
C ILE A 351 -16.73 22.88 4.67
N VAL A 352 -16.39 22.13 3.62
CA VAL A 352 -17.08 22.15 2.33
C VAL A 352 -18.51 21.61 2.43
N SER A 353 -18.73 20.59 3.27
CA SER A 353 -20.06 20.02 3.57
C SER A 353 -20.83 20.77 4.67
N GLY A 354 -20.18 21.76 5.30
CA GLY A 354 -20.74 22.55 6.39
C GLY A 354 -21.80 23.55 5.93
N THR A 355 -22.63 23.98 6.88
CA THR A 355 -23.64 25.03 6.67
C THR A 355 -23.35 26.28 7.48
N ASP A 356 -23.87 27.41 7.06
CA ASP A 356 -23.87 28.63 7.87
C ASP A 356 -24.85 28.54 9.06
N ALA A 357 -24.92 29.62 9.85
CA ALA A 357 -25.83 29.73 11.00
C ALA A 357 -27.32 29.62 10.62
N HIS A 358 -27.67 29.80 9.34
CA HIS A 358 -29.02 29.67 8.80
C HIS A 358 -29.29 28.29 8.17
N GLY A 359 -28.33 27.36 8.25
CA GLY A 359 -28.45 26.03 7.67
C GLY A 359 -28.29 26.01 6.15
N GLN A 360 -27.79 27.08 5.54
CA GLN A 360 -27.51 27.14 4.11
C GLN A 360 -26.07 26.68 3.82
N PRO A 361 -25.82 26.01 2.68
CA PRO A 361 -24.45 25.70 2.26
C PRO A 361 -23.61 26.97 2.16
N LEU A 362 -22.33 26.90 2.57
CA LEU A 362 -21.39 28.01 2.40
C LEU A 362 -21.28 28.40 0.92
N SER A 363 -20.99 29.67 0.59
CA SER A 363 -20.82 30.10 -0.81
C SER A 363 -19.50 29.61 -1.42
N ASP A 364 -19.45 29.46 -2.75
CA ASP A 364 -18.23 29.02 -3.46
C ASP A 364 -17.03 29.95 -3.19
N ASP A 365 -17.26 31.27 -3.14
CA ASP A 365 -16.21 32.24 -2.83
C ASP A 365 -15.65 32.07 -1.41
N THR A 366 -16.52 31.74 -0.45
CA THR A 366 -16.10 31.47 0.93
C THR A 366 -15.26 30.20 0.98
N ILE A 367 -15.70 29.13 0.31
CA ILE A 367 -14.95 27.87 0.22
C ILE A 367 -13.58 28.09 -0.39
N LEU A 368 -13.49 28.74 -1.55
CA LEU A 368 -12.22 29.00 -2.20
C LEU A 368 -11.28 29.84 -1.33
N THR A 369 -11.81 30.86 -0.66
CA THR A 369 -11.02 31.73 0.23
C THR A 369 -10.49 30.95 1.44
N VAL A 370 -11.33 30.15 2.09
CA VAL A 370 -10.95 29.34 3.26
C VAL A 370 -9.97 28.24 2.86
N THR A 371 -10.24 27.52 1.77
CA THR A 371 -9.36 26.47 1.25
C THR A 371 -7.98 27.02 0.91
N ALA A 372 -7.90 28.17 0.22
CA ALA A 372 -6.62 28.80 -0.10
C ALA A 372 -5.80 29.14 1.16
N ARG A 373 -6.45 29.71 2.19
CA ARG A 373 -5.79 30.05 3.46
C ARG A 373 -5.34 28.83 4.25
N LEU A 374 -6.16 27.79 4.31
CA LEU A 374 -5.80 26.51 4.94
C LEU A 374 -4.61 25.87 4.23
N LEU A 375 -4.68 25.78 2.91
CA LEU A 375 -3.63 25.18 2.11
C LEU A 375 -2.32 25.91 2.26
N GLU A 376 -2.31 27.24 2.43
CA GLU A 376 -1.06 27.97 2.68
C GLU A 376 -0.31 27.41 3.91
N ALA A 377 -1.00 27.17 5.02
CA ALA A 377 -0.39 26.61 6.23
C ALA A 377 0.04 25.15 6.05
N TYR A 378 -0.80 24.32 5.44
CA TYR A 378 -0.50 22.90 5.19
C TYR A 378 0.67 22.74 4.20
N MET A 379 0.71 23.55 3.13
CA MET A 379 1.78 23.58 2.14
C MET A 379 3.11 23.98 2.77
N GLN A 380 3.13 24.91 3.72
CA GLN A 380 4.36 25.27 4.41
C GLN A 380 4.96 24.09 5.19
N LEU A 381 4.13 23.27 5.84
CA LEU A 381 4.61 22.03 6.49
C LEU A 381 5.02 20.98 5.45
N TRP A 382 4.18 20.78 4.43
CA TRP A 382 4.41 19.83 3.35
C TRP A 382 5.75 20.05 2.65
N LEU A 383 6.02 21.28 2.19
CA LEU A 383 7.24 21.59 1.46
C LEU A 383 8.49 21.47 2.34
N LYS A 384 8.39 21.81 3.63
CA LYS A 384 9.49 21.60 4.60
C LYS A 384 9.79 20.10 4.79
N HIS A 385 8.75 19.27 4.86
CA HIS A 385 8.90 17.82 4.98
C HIS A 385 9.42 17.19 3.68
N SER A 386 8.74 17.43 2.55
CA SER A 386 9.08 16.96 1.20
C SER A 386 10.56 17.22 0.87
N ALA A 387 11.07 18.41 1.18
CA ALA A 387 12.47 18.78 0.91
C ALA A 387 13.51 17.91 1.63
N THR A 388 13.14 17.23 2.71
CA THR A 388 14.06 16.40 3.52
C THR A 388 14.05 14.92 3.15
N MET A 389 13.04 14.47 2.40
CA MET A 389 12.91 13.08 2.01
C MET A 389 13.29 12.84 0.54
N ARG A 390 13.62 11.60 0.23
CA ARG A 390 13.90 11.12 -1.12
C ARG A 390 12.70 10.33 -1.63
N LEU A 391 12.16 10.73 -2.77
CA LEU A 391 10.99 10.09 -3.37
C LEU A 391 11.35 8.86 -4.19
N SER A 392 12.53 8.88 -4.82
CA SER A 392 12.97 7.84 -5.73
C SER A 392 14.45 7.54 -5.62
N SER A 393 14.81 6.28 -5.84
CA SER A 393 16.20 5.80 -5.96
C SER A 393 16.95 6.51 -7.10
N ILE A 394 16.27 7.03 -8.11
CA ILE A 394 16.96 7.77 -9.17
C ILE A 394 17.41 9.18 -8.74
N GLU A 395 16.86 9.74 -7.64
CA GLU A 395 17.17 11.12 -7.23
C GLU A 395 18.62 11.33 -6.81
N VAL A 396 19.34 10.28 -6.39
CA VAL A 396 20.80 10.37 -6.15
C VAL A 396 21.55 10.71 -7.43
N LEU A 397 21.03 10.34 -8.59
CA LEU A 397 21.61 10.67 -9.89
C LEU A 397 21.31 12.11 -10.33
N LYS A 398 20.55 12.91 -9.54
CA LYS A 398 20.46 14.36 -9.77
C LYS A 398 21.80 15.04 -9.51
N ASP A 399 22.62 14.49 -8.62
CA ASP A 399 24.00 14.93 -8.46
C ASP A 399 24.82 14.63 -9.73
N GLN A 400 25.43 15.67 -10.29
CA GLN A 400 26.12 15.58 -11.57
C GLN A 400 27.46 14.83 -11.49
N ALA A 401 28.06 14.71 -10.30
CA ALA A 401 29.26 13.90 -10.11
C ALA A 401 28.89 12.41 -10.09
N MET A 402 27.88 12.03 -9.30
CA MET A 402 27.37 10.66 -9.25
C MET A 402 26.84 10.20 -10.60
N TRP A 403 26.08 11.05 -11.31
CA TRP A 403 25.61 10.74 -12.66
C TRP A 403 26.74 10.40 -13.64
N ARG A 404 27.83 11.19 -13.60
CA ARG A 404 28.99 10.93 -14.47
C ARG A 404 29.65 9.60 -14.13
N LYS A 405 29.77 9.26 -12.84
CA LYS A 405 30.31 7.96 -12.39
C LYS A 405 29.44 6.80 -12.88
N VAL A 406 28.14 6.85 -12.63
CA VAL A 406 27.19 5.81 -13.07
C VAL A 406 27.20 5.66 -14.59
N LYS A 407 27.14 6.77 -15.33
CA LYS A 407 27.20 6.72 -16.80
C LYS A 407 28.49 6.10 -17.32
N SER A 408 29.64 6.44 -16.73
CA SER A 408 30.93 5.84 -17.11
C SER A 408 31.00 4.37 -16.73
N PHE A 409 30.47 3.98 -15.57
CA PHE A 409 30.40 2.60 -15.12
C PHE A 409 29.59 1.75 -16.09
N VAL A 410 28.36 2.16 -16.41
CA VAL A 410 27.47 1.45 -17.34
C VAL A 410 28.12 1.32 -18.72
N LYS A 411 28.75 2.39 -19.23
CA LYS A 411 29.44 2.32 -20.53
C LYS A 411 30.66 1.41 -20.54
N LYS A 412 31.35 1.26 -19.40
CA LYS A 412 32.62 0.52 -19.33
C LYS A 412 32.42 -0.97 -19.02
N TYR A 413 31.41 -1.28 -18.20
CA TYR A 413 31.18 -2.62 -17.64
C TYR A 413 29.79 -3.18 -17.95
N GLY A 414 28.88 -2.39 -18.55
CA GLY A 414 27.49 -2.78 -18.72
C GLY A 414 27.29 -3.99 -19.64
N SER A 415 28.17 -4.20 -20.62
CA SER A 415 28.15 -5.36 -21.54
C SER A 415 28.20 -6.70 -20.82
N ASP A 416 28.96 -6.75 -19.73
CA ASP A 416 29.29 -7.98 -19.02
C ASP A 416 28.33 -8.21 -17.85
N LEU A 417 27.72 -7.15 -17.32
CA LEU A 417 26.90 -7.18 -16.11
C LEU A 417 25.39 -7.21 -16.40
N PHE A 418 24.92 -6.39 -17.35
CA PHE A 418 23.49 -6.09 -17.50
C PHE A 418 22.85 -6.90 -18.62
N HIS A 419 23.00 -8.23 -18.55
CA HIS A 419 22.38 -9.17 -19.48
C HIS A 419 20.98 -9.61 -19.00
N PRO A 420 20.10 -10.13 -19.88
CA PRO A 420 18.70 -10.43 -19.54
C PRO A 420 18.51 -11.34 -18.32
N ARG A 421 19.33 -12.39 -18.16
CA ARG A 421 19.28 -13.28 -16.98
C ARG A 421 19.58 -12.54 -15.67
N MET A 422 20.50 -11.58 -15.68
CA MET A 422 20.87 -10.78 -14.50
C MET A 422 19.79 -9.76 -14.16
N LEU A 423 19.15 -9.17 -15.16
CA LEU A 423 18.11 -8.15 -15.01
C LEU A 423 16.70 -8.71 -14.78
N SER A 424 16.57 -9.99 -14.42
CA SER A 424 15.30 -10.54 -13.97
C SER A 424 14.93 -9.97 -12.59
N MET A 425 13.65 -9.73 -12.33
CA MET A 425 13.20 -9.07 -11.09
C MET A 425 13.68 -9.80 -9.83
N GLY A 426 13.54 -11.13 -9.78
CA GLY A 426 13.97 -11.93 -8.63
C GLY A 426 15.47 -11.85 -8.37
N ASN A 427 16.29 -11.94 -9.42
CA ASN A 427 17.74 -11.80 -9.29
C ASN A 427 18.16 -10.39 -8.85
N LEU A 428 17.55 -9.34 -9.40
CA LEU A 428 17.80 -7.96 -8.99
C LEU A 428 17.51 -7.74 -7.50
N ARG A 429 16.35 -8.23 -7.02
CA ARG A 429 15.97 -8.13 -5.61
C ARG A 429 16.90 -8.95 -4.71
N GLY A 430 17.22 -10.18 -5.10
CA GLY A 430 18.15 -11.05 -4.38
C GLY A 430 19.53 -10.41 -4.20
N ILE A 431 20.11 -9.83 -5.27
CA ILE A 431 21.39 -9.11 -5.20
C ILE A 431 21.30 -7.90 -4.26
N VAL A 432 20.23 -7.11 -4.35
CA VAL A 432 20.07 -5.91 -3.50
C VAL A 432 19.83 -6.28 -2.02
N GLN A 433 19.17 -7.40 -1.75
CA GLN A 433 18.92 -7.89 -0.40
C GLN A 433 20.18 -8.46 0.26
N ARG A 434 20.98 -9.27 -0.47
CA ARG A 434 22.26 -9.81 0.01
C ARG A 434 23.39 -8.76 0.02
N GLY A 435 23.24 -7.72 -0.79
CA GLY A 435 24.24 -6.68 -1.01
C GLY A 435 25.10 -6.94 -2.23
N ALA A 436 25.40 -5.87 -2.97
CA ALA A 436 26.18 -5.96 -4.21
C ALA A 436 27.62 -6.45 -3.98
N GLU A 437 28.20 -6.29 -2.78
CA GLU A 437 29.52 -6.83 -2.46
C GLU A 437 29.56 -8.36 -2.51
N SER A 438 28.52 -9.02 -2.00
CA SER A 438 28.39 -10.48 -2.03
C SER A 438 28.23 -11.00 -3.46
N TYR A 439 27.57 -10.23 -4.32
CA TYR A 439 27.47 -10.56 -5.74
C TYR A 439 28.82 -10.42 -6.47
N LEU A 440 29.65 -9.45 -6.08
CA LEU A 440 31.02 -9.34 -6.61
C LEU A 440 31.89 -10.51 -6.18
N ASP A 441 31.74 -11.05 -4.95
CA ASP A 441 32.41 -12.29 -4.52
C ASP A 441 31.99 -13.46 -5.42
N TYR A 442 30.69 -13.66 -5.58
CA TYR A 442 30.15 -14.73 -6.42
C TYR A 442 30.71 -14.67 -7.85
N LEU A 443 30.76 -13.48 -8.46
CA LEU A 443 31.34 -13.29 -9.79
C LEU A 443 32.83 -13.64 -9.84
N SER A 444 33.58 -13.36 -8.76
CA SER A 444 35.00 -13.68 -8.69
C SER A 444 35.27 -15.18 -8.47
N GLU A 445 34.40 -15.87 -7.73
CA GLU A 445 34.52 -17.30 -7.45
C GLU A 445 34.09 -18.16 -8.66
N ASN A 446 33.18 -17.64 -9.49
CA ASN A 446 32.59 -18.32 -10.63
C ASN A 446 32.96 -17.66 -11.98
N GLU A 447 34.16 -17.07 -12.06
CA GLU A 447 34.61 -16.38 -13.27
C GLU A 447 34.70 -17.37 -14.45
N ASP A 448 34.01 -17.05 -15.56
CA ASP A 448 34.10 -17.81 -16.80
C ASP A 448 35.35 -17.39 -17.58
N PRO A 449 36.36 -18.28 -17.78
CA PRO A 449 37.57 -17.94 -18.51
C PRO A 449 37.34 -17.57 -19.98
N LEU A 450 36.20 -17.98 -20.58
CA LEU A 450 35.83 -17.65 -21.95
C LEU A 450 35.12 -16.29 -22.06
N HIS A 451 34.54 -15.82 -20.95
CA HIS A 451 33.78 -14.57 -20.87
C HIS A 451 34.20 -13.77 -19.62
N PRO A 452 35.45 -13.25 -19.59
CA PRO A 452 35.96 -12.53 -18.42
C PRO A 452 35.16 -11.25 -18.17
N VAL A 453 34.82 -11.02 -16.89
CA VAL A 453 34.10 -9.82 -16.48
C VAL A 453 35.10 -8.70 -16.26
N LYS A 454 35.08 -7.68 -17.13
CA LYS A 454 36.04 -6.57 -17.08
C LYS A 454 36.05 -5.82 -15.75
N LEU A 455 34.90 -5.76 -15.06
CA LEU A 455 34.83 -5.14 -13.74
C LEU A 455 35.75 -5.83 -12.72
N LEU A 456 35.88 -7.16 -12.78
CA LEU A 456 36.75 -7.93 -11.87
C LEU A 456 38.22 -7.64 -12.13
N GLU A 457 38.63 -7.52 -13.40
CA GLU A 457 40.01 -7.14 -13.76
C GLU A 457 40.42 -5.75 -13.26
N ASP A 458 39.44 -4.85 -13.22
CA ASP A 458 39.58 -3.44 -12.84
C ASP A 458 39.37 -3.20 -11.34
N LEU A 459 38.80 -4.17 -10.62
CA LEU A 459 38.54 -4.12 -9.18
C LEU A 459 39.85 -3.96 -8.41
N ASP A 460 39.86 -3.04 -7.45
CA ASP A 460 41.01 -2.66 -6.61
C ASP A 460 42.24 -2.15 -7.37
N ARG A 461 42.12 -1.96 -8.70
CA ARG A 461 43.12 -1.29 -9.56
C ARG A 461 42.66 0.10 -9.98
N THR A 462 41.46 0.19 -10.54
CA THR A 462 40.90 1.44 -11.08
C THR A 462 39.65 1.91 -10.34
N ILE A 463 38.92 0.98 -9.71
CA ILE A 463 37.75 1.25 -8.88
C ILE A 463 37.86 0.40 -7.61
N SER A 464 37.61 1.01 -6.46
CA SER A 464 37.57 0.25 -5.20
C SER A 464 36.34 -0.65 -5.17
N ARG A 465 36.45 -1.80 -4.52
CA ARG A 465 35.33 -2.73 -4.35
C ARG A 465 34.05 -2.07 -3.80
N GLY A 466 34.17 -1.30 -2.72
CA GLY A 466 33.02 -0.60 -2.12
C GLY A 466 32.38 0.44 -3.05
N GLU A 467 33.19 1.12 -3.88
CA GLU A 467 32.66 2.05 -4.89
C GLU A 467 31.92 1.31 -6.02
N ALA A 468 32.46 0.19 -6.50
CA ALA A 468 31.81 -0.63 -7.51
C ALA A 468 30.47 -1.19 -7.02
N ALA A 469 30.45 -1.75 -5.80
CA ALA A 469 29.24 -2.26 -5.16
C ALA A 469 28.20 -1.15 -4.99
N TYR A 470 28.60 0.02 -4.48
CA TYR A 470 27.69 1.16 -4.31
C TYR A 470 27.06 1.64 -5.64
N ILE A 471 27.86 1.73 -6.70
CA ILE A 471 27.36 2.13 -8.04
C ILE A 471 26.40 1.06 -8.58
N LEU A 472 26.79 -0.21 -8.50
CA LEU A 472 25.97 -1.32 -8.97
C LEU A 472 24.63 -1.34 -8.25
N GLU A 473 24.64 -1.35 -6.92
CA GLU A 473 23.43 -1.35 -6.10
C GLU A 473 22.54 -0.13 -6.37
N THR A 474 23.13 1.05 -6.60
CA THR A 474 22.38 2.24 -7.00
C THR A 474 21.63 2.02 -8.32
N ILE A 475 22.28 1.41 -9.32
CA ILE A 475 21.66 1.11 -10.61
C ILE A 475 20.53 0.08 -10.42
N LEU A 476 20.79 -1.02 -9.72
CA LEU A 476 19.78 -2.08 -9.52
C LEU A 476 18.55 -1.56 -8.79
N ARG A 477 18.73 -0.77 -7.72
CA ARG A 477 17.61 -0.13 -7.00
C ARG A 477 16.76 0.76 -7.91
N CYS A 478 17.39 1.50 -8.84
CA CYS A 478 16.65 2.32 -9.80
C CYS A 478 15.82 1.48 -10.78
N ILE A 479 16.35 0.34 -11.22
CA ILE A 479 15.65 -0.57 -12.13
C ILE A 479 14.50 -1.28 -11.42
N ILE A 480 14.74 -1.80 -10.21
CA ILE A 480 13.70 -2.46 -9.40
C ILE A 480 12.51 -1.52 -9.19
N GLU A 481 12.77 -0.26 -8.86
CA GLU A 481 11.71 0.74 -8.60
C GLU A 481 10.91 1.13 -9.85
N LYS A 482 11.52 1.05 -11.04
CA LYS A 482 10.92 1.45 -12.32
C LYS A 482 11.01 0.31 -13.35
N PHE A 483 10.65 -0.89 -12.92
CA PHE A 483 10.82 -2.11 -13.71
C PHE A 483 9.89 -2.15 -14.92
N ASP A 484 8.70 -1.58 -14.80
CA ASP A 484 7.77 -1.36 -15.92
C ASP A 484 8.43 -0.55 -17.04
N ARG A 485 9.13 0.54 -16.68
CA ARG A 485 9.90 1.38 -17.63
C ARG A 485 11.07 0.63 -18.24
N PHE A 486 11.67 -0.29 -17.49
CA PHE A 486 12.73 -1.15 -18.00
C PHE A 486 12.21 -2.18 -19.02
N LEU A 487 11.04 -2.79 -18.78
CA LEU A 487 10.39 -3.67 -19.75
C LEU A 487 10.01 -2.91 -21.02
N GLU A 488 9.44 -1.70 -20.88
CA GLU A 488 9.14 -0.82 -22.00
C GLU A 488 10.42 -0.46 -22.79
N TYR A 489 11.50 -0.11 -22.09
CA TYR A 489 12.79 0.17 -22.72
C TYR A 489 13.25 -1.00 -23.60
N ASN A 490 13.29 -2.22 -23.06
CA ASN A 490 13.76 -3.39 -23.81
C ASN A 490 12.87 -3.77 -25.00
N THR A 491 11.58 -3.45 -24.93
CA THR A 491 10.61 -3.78 -26.00
C THR A 491 10.55 -2.71 -27.09
N THR A 492 10.83 -1.44 -26.76
CA THR A 492 10.72 -0.31 -27.69
C THR A 492 12.04 0.06 -28.36
N THR A 493 13.18 -0.25 -27.76
CA THR A 493 14.50 0.05 -28.35
C THR A 493 14.92 -1.02 -29.33
N THR A 494 15.15 -0.63 -30.58
CA THR A 494 15.68 -1.51 -31.65
C THR A 494 17.21 -1.68 -31.58
N HIS A 495 17.86 -1.03 -30.62
CA HIS A 495 19.28 -1.24 -30.36
C HIS A 495 19.42 -2.56 -29.61
N SER A 496 20.16 -3.51 -30.19
CA SER A 496 20.55 -4.76 -29.53
C SER A 496 21.47 -4.43 -28.36
N ASP A 497 20.89 -4.06 -27.23
CA ASP A 497 21.64 -3.60 -26.07
C ASP A 497 22.07 -4.79 -25.21
N TYR A 498 23.38 -5.05 -25.20
CA TYR A 498 24.02 -5.91 -24.20
C TYR A 498 24.19 -5.19 -22.84
N GLY A 499 23.43 -4.13 -22.55
CA GLY A 499 23.46 -3.42 -21.25
C GLY A 499 24.30 -2.13 -21.18
N GLU A 500 25.19 -1.86 -22.13
CA GLU A 500 26.03 -0.63 -22.14
C GLU A 500 25.26 0.69 -22.37
N GLN A 501 24.06 0.61 -22.97
CA GLN A 501 23.18 1.76 -23.19
C GLN A 501 22.14 1.97 -22.09
N LEU A 502 22.14 1.16 -21.03
CA LEU A 502 21.21 1.30 -19.89
C LEU A 502 21.23 2.70 -19.26
N HIS A 503 22.34 3.43 -19.40
CA HIS A 503 22.45 4.83 -18.99
C HIS A 503 21.49 5.76 -19.75
N SER A 504 20.99 5.39 -20.93
CA SER A 504 19.97 6.15 -21.65
C SER A 504 18.63 6.08 -20.92
N LEU A 505 18.17 4.89 -20.51
CA LEU A 505 17.00 4.68 -19.65
C LEU A 505 17.12 5.49 -18.35
N LEU A 506 18.25 5.37 -17.65
CA LEU A 506 18.47 6.11 -16.39
C LEU A 506 18.37 7.63 -16.60
N ASP A 507 18.74 8.19 -17.77
CA ASP A 507 18.61 9.62 -18.06
C ASP A 507 17.14 10.05 -18.25
N PHE A 508 16.29 9.16 -18.79
CA PHE A 508 14.84 9.39 -18.84
C PHE A 508 14.21 9.30 -17.45
N LEU A 509 14.55 8.29 -16.66
CA LEU A 509 14.04 8.13 -15.28
C LEU A 509 14.44 9.32 -14.39
N ARG A 510 15.64 9.89 -14.58
CA ARG A 510 16.06 11.13 -13.88
C ARG A 510 15.12 12.29 -14.18
N HIS A 511 14.67 12.41 -15.43
CA HIS A 511 13.76 13.48 -15.83
C HIS A 511 12.31 13.22 -15.39
N GLU A 512 11.87 11.96 -15.41
CA GLU A 512 10.59 11.54 -14.82
C GLU A 512 10.55 11.87 -13.32
N ALA A 513 11.58 11.51 -12.55
CA ALA A 513 11.65 11.83 -11.13
C ALA A 513 11.80 13.34 -10.83
N ASP A 514 12.33 14.14 -11.76
CA ASP A 514 12.25 15.60 -11.65
C ASP A 514 10.79 16.08 -11.75
N TYR A 515 10.01 15.50 -12.66
CA TYR A 515 8.59 15.82 -12.83
C TYR A 515 7.75 15.32 -11.65
N GLU A 516 7.95 14.07 -11.21
CA GLU A 516 7.27 13.48 -10.05
C GLU A 516 7.51 14.27 -8.76
N ARG A 517 8.73 14.79 -8.55
CA ARG A 517 9.02 15.68 -7.42
C ARG A 517 8.17 16.96 -7.45
N GLN A 518 7.91 17.51 -8.63
CA GLN A 518 7.04 18.69 -8.75
C GLN A 518 5.58 18.33 -8.54
N ALA A 519 5.11 17.22 -9.12
CA ALA A 519 3.76 16.70 -8.86
C ALA A 519 3.54 16.46 -7.36
N TRP A 520 4.52 15.85 -6.69
CA TRP A 520 4.50 15.63 -5.24
C TRP A 520 4.37 16.94 -4.45
N ASN A 521 5.08 18.00 -4.85
CA ASN A 521 4.96 19.30 -4.20
C ASN A 521 3.57 19.94 -4.39
N ILE A 522 2.87 19.59 -5.46
CA ILE A 522 1.53 20.11 -5.81
C ILE A 522 0.41 19.24 -5.22
N ALA A 523 0.69 18.00 -4.81
CA ALA A 523 -0.29 17.01 -4.36
C ALA A 523 -1.34 17.54 -3.34
N PRO A 524 -1.02 18.38 -2.33
CA PRO A 524 -2.06 18.92 -1.45
C PRO A 524 -3.09 19.82 -2.16
N MET A 525 -2.71 20.48 -3.26
CA MET A 525 -3.62 21.28 -4.09
C MET A 525 -4.51 20.39 -4.96
N GLU A 526 -4.00 19.26 -5.43
CA GLU A 526 -4.79 18.24 -6.14
C GLU A 526 -5.81 17.61 -5.18
N LEU A 527 -5.39 17.22 -3.98
CA LEU A 527 -6.29 16.69 -2.94
C LEU A 527 -7.41 17.67 -2.60
N ALA A 528 -7.13 18.97 -2.50
CA ALA A 528 -8.17 19.97 -2.26
C ALA A 528 -9.19 20.05 -3.40
N HIS A 529 -8.75 19.92 -4.66
CA HIS A 529 -9.63 19.86 -5.82
C HIS A 529 -10.52 18.61 -5.76
N GLU A 530 -9.95 17.45 -5.46
CA GLU A 530 -10.66 16.18 -5.31
C GLU A 530 -11.78 16.32 -4.27
N ILE A 531 -11.47 16.86 -3.09
CA ILE A 531 -12.43 17.04 -2.00
C ILE A 531 -13.57 17.99 -2.42
N ILE A 532 -13.25 19.13 -3.03
CA ILE A 532 -14.27 20.09 -3.50
C ILE A 532 -15.17 19.43 -4.56
N SER A 533 -14.58 18.67 -5.49
CA SER A 533 -15.29 17.96 -6.55
C SER A 533 -16.23 16.90 -5.98
N ARG A 534 -15.73 16.01 -5.10
CA ARG A 534 -16.52 14.93 -4.46
C ARG A 534 -17.69 15.45 -3.61
N GLN A 535 -17.61 16.67 -3.09
CA GLN A 535 -18.71 17.32 -2.36
C GLN A 535 -19.74 18.00 -3.28
N GLY A 536 -19.63 17.83 -4.60
CA GLY A 536 -20.58 18.36 -5.58
C GLY A 536 -20.45 19.87 -5.83
N ARG A 537 -19.34 20.49 -5.41
CA ARG A 537 -19.09 21.94 -5.59
C ARG A 537 -18.42 22.24 -6.93
N ILE A 538 -19.11 21.88 -8.02
CA ILE A 538 -18.58 21.88 -9.39
C ILE A 538 -17.97 23.23 -9.78
N SER A 539 -18.70 24.34 -9.58
CA SER A 539 -18.22 25.67 -9.96
C SER A 539 -17.00 26.13 -9.16
N ALA A 540 -16.89 25.75 -7.88
CA ALA A 540 -15.68 26.01 -7.09
C ALA A 540 -14.51 25.14 -7.58
N ALA A 541 -14.75 23.85 -7.86
CA ALA A 541 -13.74 22.94 -8.39
C ALA A 541 -13.17 23.43 -9.73
N ASP A 542 -14.02 23.85 -10.67
CA ASP A 542 -13.58 24.40 -11.97
C ASP A 542 -12.70 25.63 -11.81
N ARG A 543 -13.10 26.58 -10.95
CA ARG A 543 -12.29 27.78 -10.66
C ARG A 543 -10.94 27.43 -10.01
N TRP A 544 -10.92 26.42 -9.15
CA TRP A 544 -9.71 25.93 -8.51
C TRP A 544 -8.76 25.28 -9.53
N ARG A 545 -9.30 24.45 -10.43
CA ARG A 545 -8.56 23.84 -11.54
C ARG A 545 -7.93 24.90 -12.43
N ASP A 546 -8.71 25.90 -12.85
CA ASP A 546 -8.24 26.95 -13.76
C ASP A 546 -7.07 27.74 -13.16
N ASP A 547 -7.14 28.04 -11.85
CA ASP A 547 -6.05 28.69 -11.11
C ASP A 547 -4.81 27.79 -11.01
N LEU A 548 -4.99 26.49 -10.75
CA LEU A 548 -3.90 25.52 -10.67
C LEU A 548 -3.22 25.31 -12.03
N GLU A 549 -3.99 25.15 -13.11
CA GLU A 549 -3.48 25.04 -14.48
C GLU A 549 -2.68 26.28 -14.87
N ALA A 550 -3.20 27.48 -14.58
CA ALA A 550 -2.49 28.73 -14.88
C ALA A 550 -1.12 28.79 -14.18
N LYS A 551 -1.03 28.30 -12.94
CA LYS A 551 0.22 28.28 -12.15
C LYS A 551 1.21 27.22 -12.63
N THR A 552 0.75 26.05 -13.05
CA THR A 552 1.61 24.89 -13.40
C THR A 552 1.99 24.82 -14.88
N ALA A 553 1.23 25.47 -15.77
CA ALA A 553 1.46 25.43 -17.22
C ALA A 553 2.89 25.79 -17.68
N PRO A 554 3.57 26.82 -17.13
CA PRO A 554 4.96 27.13 -17.51
C PRO A 554 5.92 25.98 -17.17
N LEU A 555 5.74 25.35 -16.02
CA LEU A 555 6.57 24.24 -15.56
C LEU A 555 6.34 22.99 -16.42
N ALA A 556 5.08 22.65 -16.69
CA ALA A 556 4.74 21.53 -17.58
C ALA A 556 5.36 21.69 -18.98
N LYS A 557 5.31 22.91 -19.54
CA LYS A 557 5.94 23.22 -20.83
C LYS A 557 7.46 23.01 -20.80
N GLN A 558 8.12 23.34 -19.70
CA GLN A 558 9.56 23.11 -19.52
C GLN A 558 9.90 21.61 -19.50
N HIS A 559 9.14 20.79 -18.77
CA HIS A 559 9.35 19.35 -18.71
C HIS A 559 9.15 18.68 -20.08
N LEU A 560 8.09 19.04 -20.81
CA LEU A 560 7.85 18.53 -22.17
C LEU A 560 8.95 18.94 -23.15
N ALA A 561 9.49 20.16 -23.04
CA ALA A 561 10.59 20.60 -23.89
C ALA A 561 11.90 19.83 -23.60
N LYS A 562 12.17 19.51 -22.33
CA LYS A 562 13.33 18.69 -21.92
C LYS A 562 13.17 17.23 -22.37
N LEU A 563 11.96 16.66 -22.27
CA LEU A 563 11.65 15.32 -22.79
C LEU A 563 11.96 15.22 -24.28
N LYS A 564 11.45 16.14 -25.11
CA LYS A 564 11.73 16.16 -26.56
C LYS A 564 13.22 16.22 -26.90
N ARG A 565 14.03 16.88 -26.05
CA ARG A 565 15.49 16.91 -26.23
C ARG A 565 16.13 15.57 -25.90
N LEU A 566 15.65 14.86 -24.87
CA LEU A 566 16.11 13.52 -24.52
C LEU A 566 15.75 12.50 -25.61
N GLU A 567 14.51 12.53 -26.09
CA GLU A 567 14.05 11.68 -27.19
C GLU A 567 14.93 11.87 -28.45
N LYS A 568 15.21 13.12 -28.81
CA LYS A 568 16.10 13.43 -29.94
C LYS A 568 17.55 12.99 -29.71
N LYS A 569 18.05 13.10 -28.48
CA LYS A 569 19.44 12.78 -28.12
C LYS A 569 19.72 11.28 -28.20
N TYR A 570 18.77 10.46 -27.74
CA TYR A 570 18.94 9.01 -27.70
C TYR A 570 18.26 8.29 -28.85
N GLY A 571 17.45 8.98 -29.67
CA GLY A 571 16.77 8.37 -30.82
C GLY A 571 15.65 7.40 -30.41
N MET A 572 15.19 7.48 -29.16
CA MET A 572 14.20 6.58 -28.58
C MET A 572 13.06 7.37 -27.93
N ARG A 573 11.91 6.71 -27.76
CA ARG A 573 10.76 7.24 -27.02
C ARG A 573 10.33 6.19 -26.02
N LEU A 574 10.01 6.63 -24.81
CA LEU A 574 9.42 5.81 -23.77
C LEU A 574 7.98 6.30 -23.55
N PRO A 575 6.98 5.71 -24.21
CA PRO A 575 5.57 6.07 -24.06
C PRO A 575 5.15 6.30 -22.61
N GLY A 576 5.49 5.43 -21.66
CA GLY A 576 5.14 5.58 -20.25
C GLY A 576 5.64 6.89 -19.63
N VAL A 577 6.89 7.27 -19.90
CA VAL A 577 7.46 8.55 -19.45
C VAL A 577 6.78 9.72 -20.18
N SER A 578 6.52 9.56 -21.48
CA SER A 578 5.88 10.60 -22.30
C SER A 578 4.44 10.88 -21.88
N ASP A 579 3.68 9.84 -21.54
CA ASP A 579 2.30 9.95 -21.06
C ASP A 579 2.26 10.63 -19.70
N ARG A 580 3.12 10.20 -18.76
CA ARG A 580 3.20 10.79 -17.42
C ARG A 580 3.49 12.30 -17.46
N LEU A 581 4.42 12.74 -18.31
CA LEU A 581 4.75 14.15 -18.47
C LEU A 581 3.68 14.93 -19.26
N SER A 582 2.91 14.26 -20.10
CA SER A 582 1.82 14.85 -20.88
C SER A 582 0.58 15.14 -20.04
N GLU A 583 0.51 14.64 -18.82
CA GLU A 583 -0.53 14.98 -17.84
C GLU A 583 -0.51 16.44 -17.37
N ARG A 584 0.65 17.11 -17.50
CA ARG A 584 0.85 18.54 -17.17
C ARG A 584 0.37 18.96 -15.76
N PHE A 585 0.38 18.03 -14.80
CA PHE A 585 -0.12 18.23 -13.42
C PHE A 585 -1.62 18.53 -13.29
N VAL A 586 -2.41 18.46 -14.38
CA VAL A 586 -3.84 18.80 -14.36
C VAL A 586 -4.73 17.63 -14.74
N LYS A 587 -4.18 16.60 -15.36
CA LYS A 587 -4.92 15.39 -15.72
C LYS A 587 -5.55 14.67 -14.52
N PRO A 588 -4.93 14.59 -13.33
CA PRO A 588 -5.58 14.06 -12.14
C PRO A 588 -6.90 14.79 -11.80
N LEU A 589 -6.94 16.11 -11.99
CA LEU A 589 -8.12 16.94 -11.73
C LEU A 589 -9.29 16.61 -12.69
N ALA A 590 -8.99 16.15 -13.91
CA ALA A 590 -10.02 15.67 -14.82
C ALA A 590 -10.63 14.35 -14.32
N LEU A 591 -9.81 13.46 -13.75
CA LEU A 591 -10.29 12.22 -13.14
C LEU A 591 -11.18 12.50 -11.91
N ASP A 592 -10.81 13.46 -11.05
CA ASP A 592 -11.64 13.86 -9.90
C ASP A 592 -13.06 14.24 -10.31
N ARG A 593 -13.20 14.94 -11.44
CA ARG A 593 -14.50 15.36 -11.99
C ARG A 593 -15.32 14.19 -12.50
N ILE A 594 -14.66 13.26 -13.22
CA ILE A 594 -15.28 12.01 -13.67
C ILE A 594 -15.82 11.26 -12.44
N LEU A 595 -15.00 11.03 -11.42
CA LEU A 595 -15.39 10.31 -10.21
C LEU A 595 -16.51 11.03 -9.44
N ALA A 596 -16.46 12.36 -9.34
CA ALA A 596 -17.48 13.15 -8.64
C ALA A 596 -18.90 13.03 -9.26
N ARG A 597 -19.00 12.67 -10.54
CA ARG A 597 -20.30 12.51 -11.24
C ARG A 597 -20.94 11.13 -11.06
N VAL A 598 -20.20 10.14 -10.58
CA VAL A 598 -20.69 8.75 -10.41
C VAL A 598 -21.89 8.71 -9.47
N LYS A 599 -21.77 9.31 -8.28
CA LYS A 599 -22.83 9.33 -7.25
C LYS A 599 -24.12 10.02 -7.74
N PRO A 600 -24.07 11.26 -8.29
CA PRO A 600 -25.23 11.89 -8.90
C PRO A 600 -25.87 11.07 -10.02
N ALA A 601 -25.07 10.53 -10.94
CA ALA A 601 -25.56 9.74 -12.07
C ALA A 601 -26.29 8.46 -11.62
N LEU A 602 -25.73 7.73 -10.65
CA LEU A 602 -26.37 6.55 -10.08
C LEU A 602 -27.69 6.89 -9.37
N ARG A 603 -27.74 8.01 -8.64
CA ARG A 603 -28.96 8.47 -7.97
C ARG A 603 -30.07 8.77 -8.98
N ASP A 604 -29.76 9.48 -10.05
CA ASP A 604 -30.74 9.85 -11.09
C ASP A 604 -31.24 8.62 -11.86
N SER A 605 -30.32 7.70 -12.20
CA SER A 605 -30.63 6.42 -12.83
C SER A 605 -31.59 5.58 -11.98
N ARG A 606 -31.33 5.44 -10.67
CA ARG A 606 -32.22 4.73 -9.74
C ARG A 606 -33.58 5.41 -9.59
N ALA A 607 -33.64 6.73 -9.72
CA ALA A 607 -34.89 7.48 -9.73
C ALA A 607 -35.67 7.37 -11.07
N GLY A 608 -35.09 6.70 -12.08
CA GLY A 608 -35.69 6.58 -13.41
C GLY A 608 -35.67 7.89 -14.21
N ASN A 609 -34.82 8.83 -13.83
CA ASN A 609 -34.73 10.14 -14.46
C ASN A 609 -33.57 10.20 -15.47
N PRO A 610 -33.68 11.00 -16.54
CA PRO A 610 -32.52 11.33 -17.35
C PRO A 610 -31.48 12.06 -16.48
N SER A 611 -30.20 11.71 -16.63
CA SER A 611 -29.13 12.27 -15.81
C SER A 611 -28.18 13.13 -16.64
N PRO A 612 -28.24 14.47 -16.51
CA PRO A 612 -27.25 15.37 -17.10
C PRO A 612 -25.82 15.09 -16.61
N ASP A 613 -25.67 14.59 -15.38
CA ASP A 613 -24.37 14.19 -14.84
C ASP A 613 -23.81 12.95 -15.54
N PHE A 614 -24.65 12.01 -15.97
CA PHE A 614 -24.22 10.87 -16.78
C PHE A 614 -23.80 11.30 -18.20
N ASP A 615 -24.57 12.18 -18.84
CA ASP A 615 -24.23 12.73 -20.16
C ASP A 615 -22.86 13.43 -20.10
N GLN A 616 -22.63 14.22 -19.05
CA GLN A 616 -21.37 14.92 -18.86
C GLN A 616 -20.21 13.99 -18.47
N LEU A 617 -20.48 12.95 -17.67
CA LEU A 617 -19.52 11.90 -17.35
C LEU A 617 -19.01 11.21 -18.63
N GLN A 618 -19.90 10.92 -19.58
CA GLN A 618 -19.53 10.32 -20.86
C GLN A 618 -18.59 11.24 -21.65
N ILE A 619 -18.95 12.53 -21.79
CA ILE A 619 -18.13 13.53 -22.49
C ILE A 619 -16.73 13.65 -21.86
N GLU A 620 -16.66 13.79 -20.54
CA GLU A 620 -15.39 13.94 -19.82
C GLU A 620 -14.52 12.67 -19.94
N THR A 621 -15.14 11.49 -19.94
CA THR A 621 -14.43 10.21 -20.12
C THR A 621 -13.86 10.07 -21.53
N GLU A 622 -14.63 10.42 -22.57
CA GLU A 622 -14.17 10.40 -23.97
C GLU A 622 -12.99 11.37 -24.17
N GLU A 623 -13.08 12.58 -23.60
CA GLU A 623 -11.98 13.56 -23.62
C GLU A 623 -10.73 13.02 -22.89
N TYR A 624 -10.92 12.44 -21.71
CA TYR A 624 -9.83 11.84 -20.92
C TYR A 624 -9.13 10.71 -21.69
N LEU A 625 -9.88 9.83 -22.33
CA LEU A 625 -9.35 8.73 -23.15
C LEU A 625 -8.57 9.22 -24.37
N SER A 626 -9.00 10.33 -25.00
CA SER A 626 -8.31 10.87 -26.18
C SER A 626 -6.85 11.29 -25.93
N THR A 627 -6.49 11.52 -24.66
CA THR A 627 -5.15 11.94 -24.22
C THR A 627 -4.45 10.92 -23.31
N THR A 628 -5.06 9.76 -23.10
CA THR A 628 -4.50 8.66 -22.30
C THR A 628 -4.12 7.53 -23.23
N MET A 629 -2.84 7.46 -23.61
CA MET A 629 -2.32 6.24 -24.20
C MET A 629 -1.99 5.27 -23.06
N GLY A 630 -2.45 4.03 -23.17
CA GLY A 630 -2.15 2.98 -22.22
C GLY A 630 -1.00 2.12 -22.69
N SER A 631 -0.39 1.40 -21.76
CA SER A 631 0.41 0.24 -22.10
C SER A 631 -0.52 -0.89 -22.53
N ALA A 632 -0.17 -1.65 -23.57
CA ALA A 632 -0.93 -2.84 -23.98
C ALA A 632 -0.87 -3.99 -22.95
N LEU A 633 -0.06 -3.84 -21.90
CA LEU A 633 0.26 -4.89 -20.94
C LEU A 633 -0.55 -4.80 -19.63
N GLU A 634 -1.10 -3.63 -19.29
CA GLU A 634 -1.73 -3.41 -17.98
C GLU A 634 -3.04 -2.62 -18.09
N LEU A 635 -3.98 -2.94 -17.19
CA LEU A 635 -5.21 -2.17 -17.03
C LEU A 635 -4.87 -0.79 -16.47
N LEU A 636 -5.45 0.26 -17.05
CA LEU A 636 -5.21 1.63 -16.61
C LEU A 636 -5.73 1.84 -15.17
N PRO A 637 -4.92 2.35 -14.22
CA PRO A 637 -5.30 2.48 -12.80
C PRO A 637 -6.60 3.26 -12.56
N TRP A 638 -6.88 4.28 -13.39
CA TRP A 638 -8.09 5.09 -13.23
C TRP A 638 -9.40 4.30 -13.45
N LEU A 639 -9.35 3.19 -14.21
CA LEU A 639 -10.50 2.31 -14.40
C LEU A 639 -10.83 1.54 -13.11
N GLN A 640 -9.81 1.11 -12.37
CA GLN A 640 -10.01 0.49 -11.05
C GLN A 640 -10.61 1.51 -10.08
N THR A 641 -10.08 2.73 -10.05
CA THR A 641 -10.65 3.81 -9.21
C THR A 641 -12.10 4.12 -9.58
N LEU A 642 -12.45 4.09 -10.86
CA LEU A 642 -13.83 4.27 -11.30
C LEU A 642 -14.73 3.12 -10.86
N GLU A 643 -14.26 1.87 -10.98
CA GLU A 643 -14.99 0.69 -10.51
C GLU A 643 -15.23 0.75 -8.99
N GLU A 644 -14.20 1.07 -8.22
CA GLU A 644 -14.28 1.26 -6.77
C GLU A 644 -15.29 2.35 -6.41
N GLU A 645 -15.26 3.51 -7.08
CA GLU A 645 -16.21 4.60 -6.82
C GLU A 645 -17.66 4.20 -7.13
N VAL A 646 -17.88 3.37 -8.16
CA VAL A 646 -19.22 2.81 -8.46
C VAL A 646 -19.65 1.86 -7.34
N GLN A 647 -18.80 0.93 -6.93
CA GLN A 647 -19.10 -0.01 -5.85
C GLN A 647 -19.42 0.72 -4.53
N ASP A 648 -18.62 1.73 -4.19
CA ASP A 648 -18.80 2.57 -3.02
C ASP A 648 -20.10 3.37 -3.09
N ALA A 649 -20.42 3.95 -4.25
CA ALA A 649 -21.66 4.70 -4.46
C ALA A 649 -22.90 3.79 -4.34
N GLU A 650 -22.82 2.56 -4.85
CA GLU A 650 -23.89 1.58 -4.71
C GLU A 650 -24.13 1.17 -3.26
N ALA A 651 -23.05 0.84 -2.53
CA ALA A 651 -23.08 0.49 -1.12
C ALA A 651 -23.62 1.65 -0.26
N ALA A 652 -23.10 2.88 -0.48
CA ALA A 652 -23.53 4.08 0.24
C ALA A 652 -25.02 4.39 0.02
N THR A 653 -25.54 4.13 -1.18
CA THR A 653 -26.96 4.36 -1.48
C THR A 653 -27.85 3.33 -0.78
N MET A 654 -27.44 2.06 -0.70
CA MET A 654 -28.16 1.04 0.07
C MET A 654 -28.19 1.39 1.55
N GLN A 655 -27.05 1.77 2.12
CA GLN A 655 -26.93 2.20 3.51
C GLN A 655 -27.74 3.47 3.80
N SER A 656 -27.75 4.45 2.89
CA SER A 656 -28.51 5.69 3.04
C SER A 656 -30.02 5.44 3.02
N ALA A 657 -30.50 4.55 2.16
CA ALA A 657 -31.90 4.14 2.11
C ALA A 657 -32.32 3.42 3.39
N GLU A 658 -31.51 2.49 3.88
CA GLU A 658 -31.73 1.81 5.17
C GLU A 658 -31.71 2.80 6.34
N THR A 659 -30.77 3.75 6.34
CA THR A 659 -30.66 4.80 7.37
C THR A 659 -31.91 5.70 7.39
N LEU A 660 -32.39 6.16 6.22
CA LEU A 660 -33.58 6.99 6.13
C LEU A 660 -34.83 6.25 6.61
N LEU A 661 -34.93 4.95 6.28
CA LEU A 661 -36.02 4.07 6.71
C LEU A 661 -36.00 3.80 8.23
N LEU A 662 -34.81 3.70 8.83
CA LEU A 662 -34.63 3.34 10.24
C LEU A 662 -34.59 4.53 11.19
N THR A 663 -34.18 5.71 10.71
CA THR A 663 -33.94 6.91 11.56
C THR A 663 -34.81 8.10 11.20
N GLY A 664 -35.38 8.15 10.00
CA GLY A 664 -36.18 9.28 9.52
C GLY A 664 -35.43 10.61 9.39
N GLN A 665 -34.09 10.63 9.52
CA GLN A 665 -33.28 11.86 9.47
C GLN A 665 -32.06 11.70 8.57
N ALA A 666 -31.79 12.70 7.73
CA ALA A 666 -30.54 12.83 7.00
C ALA A 666 -29.39 13.21 7.95
N PRO A 667 -28.13 12.87 7.63
CA PRO A 667 -26.97 13.29 8.42
C PRO A 667 -26.94 14.81 8.54
N LYS A 668 -26.83 15.31 9.78
CA LYS A 668 -26.78 16.76 10.04
C LYS A 668 -25.40 17.31 9.66
N SER A 669 -25.37 18.19 8.66
CA SER A 669 -24.21 19.02 8.37
C SER A 669 -23.80 19.83 9.60
N MET A 670 -22.50 20.00 9.79
CA MET A 670 -21.96 20.84 10.86
C MET A 670 -22.25 22.31 10.56
N VAL A 671 -22.76 23.05 11.54
CA VAL A 671 -22.86 24.50 11.47
C VAL A 671 -21.47 25.10 11.67
N ILE A 672 -20.99 25.84 10.69
CA ILE A 672 -19.69 26.51 10.68
C ILE A 672 -19.89 27.97 11.06
N ASP A 673 -19.38 28.36 12.23
CA ASP A 673 -19.24 29.77 12.58
C ASP A 673 -18.02 30.35 11.84
N ILE A 674 -18.30 31.17 10.82
CA ILE A 674 -17.27 31.77 9.96
C ILE A 674 -16.31 32.65 10.78
N ALA A 675 -16.80 33.38 11.79
CA ALA A 675 -15.96 34.24 12.60
C ALA A 675 -15.02 33.43 13.50
N ASP A 676 -15.50 32.32 14.06
CA ASP A 676 -14.65 31.40 14.81
C ASP A 676 -13.63 30.69 13.90
N LEU A 677 -14.07 30.23 12.72
CA LEU A 677 -13.19 29.63 11.73
C LEU A 677 -12.07 30.60 11.34
N GLU A 678 -12.39 31.84 10.98
CA GLU A 678 -11.38 32.86 10.65
C GLU A 678 -10.40 33.11 11.80
N ARG A 679 -10.89 33.14 13.05
CA ARG A 679 -10.05 33.26 14.24
C ARG A 679 -9.10 32.07 14.37
N GLN A 680 -9.61 30.84 14.22
CA GLN A 680 -8.79 29.63 14.25
C GLN A 680 -7.72 29.65 13.15
N LEU A 681 -8.07 30.06 11.92
CA LEU A 681 -7.15 30.18 10.78
C LEU A 681 -6.02 31.19 11.05
N ASN A 682 -6.33 32.32 11.69
CA ASN A 682 -5.32 33.32 12.08
C ASN A 682 -4.34 32.79 13.15
N ASP A 683 -4.78 31.83 13.96
CA ASP A 683 -4.04 31.29 15.09
C ASP A 683 -3.52 29.87 14.86
N LEU A 684 -3.59 29.37 13.61
CA LEU A 684 -3.19 28.00 13.24
C LEU A 684 -1.79 27.65 13.75
N ASP A 685 -0.82 28.55 13.56
CA ASP A 685 0.58 28.31 13.95
C ASP A 685 0.88 28.54 15.43
N LYS A 686 -0.03 29.17 16.18
CA LYS A 686 0.20 29.48 17.60
C LYS A 686 0.12 28.19 18.42
N PRO A 687 1.11 27.89 19.29
CA PRO A 687 1.09 26.69 20.11
C PRO A 687 -0.15 26.67 21.01
N LEU A 688 -0.66 25.47 21.29
CA LEU A 688 -1.71 25.30 22.29
C LEU A 688 -1.10 25.59 23.68
N GLN A 689 -1.80 26.34 24.53
CA GLN A 689 -1.36 26.65 25.88
C GLN A 689 -1.90 25.59 26.85
N ASP A 690 -1.10 25.21 27.85
CA ASP A 690 -1.58 24.47 29.02
C ASP A 690 -2.28 25.52 29.91
N ASP A 691 -3.61 25.41 30.08
CA ASP A 691 -4.38 26.23 31.04
C ASP A 691 -4.16 25.77 32.49
#